data_AF-A0A066XAA8-F1
#
_entry.id   AF-A0A066XAA8-F1
#
_cell.length_a   1.000
_cell.length_b   1.000
_cell.length_c   1.000
_cell.angle_alpha   90.00
_cell.angle_beta   90.00
_cell.angle_gamma   90.00
#
_symmetry.space_group_name_H-M   'P 1'
#
loop_
_entity.id
_entity.type
_entity.pdbx_description
1 polymer ?
#
loop_
_entity_poly.entity_id
_entity_poly.type
_entity_poly.pdbx_seq_one_letter_code
_entity_poly.pdbx_strand_id
1 'polypeptide(L)'
;MPPKGATKKAAAPKASAPKKSAATAAAPKKAAEPAPKKTAAKPAAKKNNTATNGATAASKKRKLAQEEEVEESAEESAQEEAEKPATKKTAKKDAEPAAKKTKAATAAAKKKAAAAEETEDESKAKKPVKKTAPKKAEPKKTAAAKKADTKTPAASKKRKSSEEAEEEKPKAKKSKTDDAEVDSQATESAKATESADEEPEVEKTAKPTKKTATAAPKPPPAHPHKVGKKINSAPTQILDVYVFGEGSSGELGLGSKKLDGKKVVDVKRPRLNPHLSAKDVGVVQIACGGMHVAALTKDNKILTWGVNDQGALGRDTTWEGGLRDADAEEEEEDDDDSGINPRESTPTAVGAEHFAPEAKFTQVVASDSATFALTEDGRVYGWGTFRSSDGILGFTDKIQIQKTPAYLPTLKNITALAAGSNHILALDDKGVVVAWGCGQQNQLGRRIIERNKLSSLIPQSMGIPKGKIDRIACGSYHSFALTKDGGVWAWGLNNFAETGIETGAGEDDAVVLRPTVVDSLKDYKIKQIAGGEHHSLACTEDGKLLTWGRLDGHQVGIPVEELPEDRVIKDESNNPRILSKPTIVEDIAKCVYVAAGVDNNFAIDNKGEAHSWGFSANYQTGQGTTEDIETPTTIDNTAVRGKKLVFAGAGGQYSILGGVADVPKVNGFAALAASQPATGGFRPVF
;
A
#
# COMPACT_ATOMS: atom_id res chain seq x y z
N MET A 1 39.33 51.08 42.00
CA MET A 1 39.12 50.94 43.48
C MET A 1 38.46 52.23 43.99
N PRO A 2 37.82 52.31 45.18
CA PRO A 2 37.69 51.36 46.32
C PRO A 2 36.21 51.06 46.81
N PRO A 3 35.94 50.29 47.91
CA PRO A 3 34.61 49.63 48.18
C PRO A 3 33.92 49.76 49.60
N LYS A 4 32.65 49.26 49.73
CA LYS A 4 31.76 48.98 50.94
C LYS A 4 30.66 47.92 50.57
N GLY A 5 29.72 47.32 51.36
CA GLY A 5 29.31 47.26 52.80
C GLY A 5 27.77 47.49 53.03
N ALA A 6 26.95 46.90 53.94
CA ALA A 6 27.01 45.74 54.89
C ALA A 6 25.64 45.45 55.67
N THR A 7 25.51 44.31 56.40
CA THR A 7 24.64 43.98 57.62
C THR A 7 23.19 43.34 57.63
N LYS A 8 23.02 42.36 58.56
CA LYS A 8 21.90 42.06 59.56
C LYS A 8 20.76 41.00 59.36
N LYS A 9 20.23 40.52 60.52
CA LYS A 9 19.38 39.31 60.82
C LYS A 9 17.85 39.57 60.95
N ALA A 10 16.99 38.53 60.85
CA ALA A 10 16.27 37.89 62.01
C ALA A 10 14.94 37.10 61.73
N ALA A 11 14.77 35.95 62.42
CA ALA A 11 13.54 35.32 62.99
C ALA A 11 12.28 34.95 62.14
N ALA A 12 11.40 34.12 62.72
CA ALA A 12 10.15 33.55 62.16
C ALA A 12 8.89 33.95 62.99
N PRO A 13 7.65 33.65 62.54
CA PRO A 13 6.91 32.49 63.10
C PRO A 13 5.91 31.80 62.13
N LYS A 14 5.09 30.85 62.65
CA LYS A 14 4.01 30.11 61.95
C LYS A 14 2.65 30.83 62.04
N ALA A 15 1.74 30.64 61.06
CA ALA A 15 0.28 30.70 61.25
C ALA A 15 -0.50 30.03 60.09
N SER A 16 -1.82 29.83 60.26
CA SER A 16 -2.72 28.99 59.46
C SER A 16 -3.58 29.72 58.40
N ALA A 17 -4.23 28.94 57.53
CA ALA A 17 -5.45 29.33 56.78
C ALA A 17 -6.67 29.50 57.76
N PRO A 18 -7.89 30.00 57.39
CA PRO A 18 -8.61 29.73 56.12
C PRO A 18 -9.59 30.81 55.53
N LYS A 19 -10.13 30.49 54.34
CA LYS A 19 -11.44 30.83 53.71
C LYS A 19 -12.37 31.92 54.30
N LYS A 20 -12.85 32.84 53.41
CA LYS A 20 -14.26 33.12 53.01
C LYS A 20 -14.27 34.36 52.08
N SER A 21 -15.06 34.55 51.00
CA SER A 21 -16.28 33.98 50.39
C SER A 21 -17.64 34.61 50.77
N ALA A 22 -18.07 35.62 50.01
CA ALA A 22 -19.45 36.08 49.79
C ALA A 22 -19.49 37.02 48.54
N ALA A 23 -20.60 37.38 47.89
CA ALA A 23 -21.81 36.68 47.42
C ALA A 23 -22.95 37.71 47.18
N THR A 24 -23.38 37.87 45.93
CA THR A 24 -24.72 38.33 45.45
C THR A 24 -25.44 39.55 46.08
N ALA A 25 -25.65 40.58 45.24
CA ALA A 25 -26.80 41.49 45.22
C ALA A 25 -27.07 41.95 43.76
N ALA A 26 -28.20 42.59 43.43
CA ALA A 26 -28.66 42.75 42.03
C ALA A 26 -29.36 44.10 41.68
N ALA A 27 -29.62 44.30 40.37
CA ALA A 27 -30.50 45.33 39.73
C ALA A 27 -29.89 46.76 39.54
N PRO A 28 -30.50 47.67 38.71
CA PRO A 28 -30.98 47.46 37.32
C PRO A 28 -30.83 48.66 36.31
N LYS A 29 -30.98 48.35 35.00
CA LYS A 29 -31.59 49.16 33.89
C LYS A 29 -30.89 50.44 33.30
N LYS A 30 -31.09 50.58 31.96
CA LYS A 30 -30.94 51.77 31.07
C LYS A 30 -29.48 52.27 30.82
N ALA A 31 -29.15 52.95 29.71
CA ALA A 31 -29.91 53.40 28.53
C ALA A 31 -29.10 53.16 27.22
N ALA A 32 -29.71 52.73 26.11
CA ALA A 32 -30.21 53.55 24.98
C ALA A 32 -29.13 54.05 23.98
N GLU A 33 -29.20 53.49 22.76
CA GLU A 33 -28.50 53.91 21.54
C GLU A 33 -29.26 55.06 20.82
N PRO A 34 -28.58 56.09 20.27
CA PRO A 34 -29.21 57.12 19.45
C PRO A 34 -28.88 56.98 17.94
N ALA A 35 -29.93 57.00 17.11
CA ALA A 35 -29.84 57.00 15.64
C ALA A 35 -29.86 58.45 15.06
N PRO A 36 -30.07 58.72 13.74
CA PRO A 36 -29.07 59.47 12.97
C PRO A 36 -29.54 60.86 12.47
N LYS A 37 -28.65 61.60 11.79
CA LYS A 37 -28.97 62.85 11.04
C LYS A 37 -28.66 62.74 9.55
N LYS A 38 -29.36 63.55 8.76
CA LYS A 38 -29.40 63.56 7.28
C LYS A 38 -28.64 64.77 6.70
N THR A 39 -28.07 64.61 5.49
CA THR A 39 -28.17 65.52 4.30
C THR A 39 -27.16 65.08 3.20
N ALA A 40 -27.27 65.44 1.91
CA ALA A 40 -28.41 65.48 0.97
C ALA A 40 -27.91 65.85 -0.45
N ALA A 41 -28.12 65.00 -1.49
CA ALA A 41 -27.96 65.37 -2.91
C ALA A 41 -28.64 64.36 -3.89
N LYS A 42 -28.94 64.81 -5.12
CA LYS A 42 -29.44 64.09 -6.33
C LYS A 42 -28.89 64.84 -7.57
N PRO A 43 -29.10 64.48 -8.87
CA PRO A 43 -30.03 63.51 -9.51
C PRO A 43 -29.27 62.40 -10.32
N ALA A 44 -29.82 61.56 -11.22
CA ALA A 44 -31.12 61.49 -11.92
C ALA A 44 -31.60 60.06 -12.29
N ALA A 45 -32.81 59.99 -12.88
CA ALA A 45 -33.67 58.87 -13.34
C ALA A 45 -33.00 57.73 -14.18
N LYS A 46 -33.61 56.55 -14.41
CA LYS A 46 -35.03 56.12 -14.64
C LYS A 46 -35.32 54.74 -13.98
N LYS A 47 -36.48 54.48 -13.33
CA LYS A 47 -37.77 53.89 -13.85
C LYS A 47 -37.60 52.54 -14.60
N ASN A 48 -38.26 51.41 -14.31
CA ASN A 48 -39.39 51.03 -13.39
C ASN A 48 -38.99 49.77 -12.54
N ASN A 49 -39.59 49.33 -11.40
CA ASN A 49 -40.99 49.01 -11.01
C ASN A 49 -41.63 47.87 -11.85
N THR A 50 -42.28 46.80 -11.33
CA THR A 50 -42.76 46.34 -9.99
C THR A 50 -42.59 44.80 -9.88
N ALA A 51 -42.42 44.08 -8.75
CA ALA A 51 -43.11 44.02 -7.43
C ALA A 51 -44.53 43.36 -7.46
N THR A 52 -44.99 42.49 -6.54
CA THR A 52 -44.40 41.69 -5.42
C THR A 52 -45.44 40.67 -4.88
N ASN A 53 -44.97 39.55 -4.31
CA ASN A 53 -45.53 38.73 -3.20
C ASN A 53 -47.02 38.29 -3.14
N GLY A 54 -47.25 37.03 -2.72
CA GLY A 54 -48.52 36.58 -2.13
C GLY A 54 -48.55 35.08 -1.80
N ALA A 55 -48.58 34.71 -0.52
CA ALA A 55 -48.66 33.30 -0.08
C ALA A 55 -49.53 33.14 1.17
N THR A 56 -50.45 32.17 1.14
CA THR A 56 -51.25 31.66 2.28
C THR A 56 -51.82 30.27 1.93
N ALA A 57 -52.31 29.52 2.91
CA ALA A 57 -52.61 28.08 2.76
C ALA A 57 -53.95 27.65 3.40
N ALA A 58 -54.31 26.36 3.18
CA ALA A 58 -55.24 25.49 3.91
C ALA A 58 -56.68 25.23 3.36
N SER A 59 -56.83 24.02 2.79
CA SER A 59 -57.84 23.00 3.16
C SER A 59 -59.35 23.21 2.89
N LYS A 60 -59.92 22.45 1.93
CA LYS A 60 -60.86 21.32 2.23
C LYS A 60 -61.28 20.46 1.00
N LYS A 61 -61.73 19.24 1.34
CA LYS A 61 -62.32 18.16 0.51
C LYS A 61 -63.23 18.59 -0.65
N ARG A 62 -63.18 17.83 -1.78
CA ARG A 62 -64.32 17.02 -2.28
C ARG A 62 -63.90 15.94 -3.29
N LYS A 63 -64.87 15.19 -3.81
CA LYS A 63 -64.82 13.95 -4.62
C LYS A 63 -65.82 14.10 -5.80
N LEU A 64 -65.72 13.22 -6.81
CA LEU A 64 -66.43 13.18 -8.11
C LEU A 64 -65.63 14.00 -9.16
N ALA A 65 -65.24 13.51 -10.34
CA ALA A 65 -65.67 12.41 -11.23
C ALA A 65 -66.89 12.71 -12.12
N GLN A 66 -66.62 12.85 -13.42
CA GLN A 66 -67.50 12.57 -14.56
C GLN A 66 -66.63 12.41 -15.83
N GLU A 67 -67.09 11.58 -16.76
CA GLU A 67 -66.51 11.35 -18.10
C GLU A 67 -67.51 11.91 -19.15
N GLU A 68 -67.63 11.29 -20.34
CA GLU A 68 -68.50 11.66 -21.49
C GLU A 68 -67.98 12.85 -22.33
N GLU A 69 -67.96 12.85 -23.68
CA GLU A 69 -68.20 11.80 -24.72
C GLU A 69 -67.29 12.15 -25.94
N VAL A 70 -66.62 11.20 -26.62
CA VAL A 70 -67.05 10.33 -27.74
C VAL A 70 -67.38 11.04 -29.06
N GLU A 71 -66.67 10.66 -30.13
CA GLU A 71 -67.17 10.62 -31.52
C GLU A 71 -66.50 9.43 -32.26
N GLU A 72 -67.12 8.86 -33.30
CA GLU A 72 -66.94 7.45 -33.72
C GLU A 72 -66.94 7.24 -35.26
N SER A 73 -66.12 6.30 -35.76
CA SER A 73 -66.32 5.49 -37.00
C SER A 73 -65.36 4.27 -36.93
N ALA A 74 -65.81 3.01 -36.95
CA ALA A 74 -66.33 2.21 -38.09
C ALA A 74 -65.29 2.05 -39.22
N GLU A 75 -64.84 0.86 -39.66
CA GLU A 75 -65.48 -0.44 -40.04
C GLU A 75 -64.50 -1.63 -39.79
N GLU A 76 -64.79 -2.94 -39.83
CA GLU A 76 -65.99 -3.82 -39.66
C GLU A 76 -65.49 -5.30 -39.49
N SER A 77 -66.27 -6.16 -38.79
CA SER A 77 -66.35 -7.66 -38.79
C SER A 77 -65.07 -8.57 -38.78
N ALA A 78 -65.06 -9.79 -38.20
CA ALA A 78 -66.11 -10.64 -37.61
C ALA A 78 -65.63 -11.49 -36.39
N GLN A 79 -66.63 -12.09 -35.74
CA GLN A 79 -66.70 -13.04 -34.60
C GLN A 79 -65.78 -14.31 -34.70
N GLU A 80 -65.61 -15.18 -33.69
CA GLU A 80 -66.57 -15.69 -32.68
C GLU A 80 -65.92 -16.21 -31.37
N GLU A 81 -66.54 -15.83 -30.24
CA GLU A 81 -66.89 -16.55 -28.97
C GLU A 81 -66.29 -17.94 -28.57
N ALA A 82 -66.33 -18.41 -27.30
CA ALA A 82 -67.11 -18.04 -26.11
C ALA A 82 -66.37 -18.22 -24.74
N GLU A 83 -67.10 -18.29 -23.61
CA GLU A 83 -66.64 -18.01 -22.23
C GLU A 83 -66.23 -19.19 -21.30
N LYS A 84 -65.27 -18.88 -20.39
CA LYS A 84 -65.28 -18.93 -18.89
C LYS A 84 -66.50 -19.54 -18.12
N PRO A 85 -66.44 -19.77 -16.77
CA PRO A 85 -65.30 -20.03 -15.83
C PRO A 85 -65.59 -21.08 -14.71
N ALA A 86 -64.67 -21.19 -13.70
CA ALA A 86 -64.96 -21.16 -12.23
C ALA A 86 -64.65 -22.35 -11.27
N THR A 87 -63.51 -22.22 -10.55
CA THR A 87 -63.35 -22.37 -9.07
C THR A 87 -63.16 -23.73 -8.34
N LYS A 88 -62.37 -23.62 -7.24
CA LYS A 88 -62.41 -24.31 -5.92
C LYS A 88 -61.66 -25.66 -5.65
N LYS A 89 -60.46 -25.45 -5.06
CA LYS A 89 -60.02 -25.90 -3.70
C LYS A 89 -59.63 -27.37 -3.39
N THR A 90 -58.60 -27.47 -2.53
CA THR A 90 -58.24 -28.54 -1.55
C THR A 90 -57.78 -29.90 -2.07
N ALA A 91 -56.90 -30.67 -1.38
CA ALA A 91 -55.86 -30.37 -0.37
C ALA A 91 -55.06 -31.66 0.00
N LYS A 92 -53.85 -31.52 0.57
CA LYS A 92 -53.05 -32.56 1.29
C LYS A 92 -52.58 -33.77 0.43
N LYS A 93 -51.55 -34.57 0.81
CA LYS A 93 -50.42 -34.43 1.78
C LYS A 93 -49.26 -35.36 1.34
N ASP A 94 -48.12 -35.21 2.02
CA ASP A 94 -47.01 -36.17 2.26
C ASP A 94 -46.91 -37.47 1.42
N ALA A 95 -45.72 -37.76 0.88
CA ALA A 95 -44.78 -38.69 1.52
C ALA A 95 -43.45 -38.83 0.74
N GLU A 96 -42.33 -38.71 1.44
CA GLU A 96 -41.05 -39.35 1.06
C GLU A 96 -41.08 -40.82 1.56
N PRO A 97 -40.27 -41.75 1.00
CA PRO A 97 -39.01 -42.05 1.71
C PRO A 97 -37.82 -42.49 0.83
N ALA A 98 -36.62 -42.07 1.20
CA ALA A 98 -35.35 -42.59 0.68
C ALA A 98 -35.00 -44.02 1.16
N ALA A 99 -34.18 -44.77 0.39
CA ALA A 99 -33.14 -45.65 0.95
C ALA A 99 -32.08 -46.20 -0.06
N LYS A 100 -30.80 -45.92 0.24
CA LYS A 100 -29.63 -46.84 0.22
C LYS A 100 -29.19 -47.60 -1.06
N LYS A 101 -28.04 -47.13 -1.59
CA LYS A 101 -26.73 -47.84 -1.66
C LYS A 101 -26.65 -49.31 -2.13
N THR A 102 -25.79 -49.53 -3.15
CA THR A 102 -24.78 -50.62 -3.16
C THR A 102 -23.46 -50.15 -3.78
N LYS A 103 -22.33 -50.76 -3.38
CA LYS A 103 -21.01 -50.62 -4.03
C LYS A 103 -20.70 -51.88 -4.84
N ALA A 104 -20.01 -51.73 -5.97
CA ALA A 104 -19.13 -52.76 -6.53
C ALA A 104 -18.01 -52.08 -7.34
N ALA A 105 -16.84 -52.71 -7.43
CA ALA A 105 -15.73 -52.25 -8.25
C ALA A 105 -14.93 -53.45 -8.78
N THR A 106 -14.62 -53.44 -10.07
CA THR A 106 -13.82 -54.46 -10.79
C THR A 106 -13.13 -53.79 -11.99
N ALA A 107 -11.99 -54.33 -12.45
CA ALA A 107 -11.10 -53.65 -13.40
C ALA A 107 -10.70 -54.51 -14.62
N ALA A 108 -10.20 -53.82 -15.66
CA ALA A 108 -9.21 -54.26 -16.66
C ALA A 108 -9.59 -55.20 -17.86
N ALA A 109 -9.71 -54.56 -19.04
CA ALA A 109 -8.80 -54.70 -20.21
C ALA A 109 -9.07 -55.66 -21.42
N LYS A 110 -8.48 -55.28 -22.59
CA LYS A 110 -8.22 -56.01 -23.90
C LYS A 110 -9.41 -56.11 -24.90
N LYS A 111 -9.27 -56.29 -26.25
CA LYS A 111 -8.25 -56.09 -27.35
C LYS A 111 -8.99 -56.17 -28.74
N LYS A 112 -8.45 -56.08 -29.99
CA LYS A 112 -7.08 -55.94 -30.58
C LYS A 112 -6.73 -54.45 -30.87
N ALA A 113 -6.71 -53.83 -32.06
CA ALA A 113 -6.82 -54.22 -33.49
C ALA A 113 -5.92 -53.32 -34.38
N ALA A 114 -5.24 -53.87 -35.41
CA ALA A 114 -4.30 -53.13 -36.29
C ALA A 114 -3.76 -53.96 -37.50
N ALA A 115 -3.36 -53.25 -38.56
CA ALA A 115 -2.45 -53.52 -39.72
C ALA A 115 -2.50 -52.26 -40.64
N ALA A 116 -1.57 -51.86 -41.53
CA ALA A 116 -0.13 -52.02 -41.82
C ALA A 116 0.20 -50.96 -42.94
N GLU A 117 1.31 -50.74 -43.67
CA GLU A 117 2.70 -51.26 -43.90
C GLU A 117 3.64 -49.99 -44.02
N GLU A 118 4.95 -49.96 -43.74
CA GLU A 118 6.17 -50.28 -44.55
C GLU A 118 6.40 -49.51 -45.90
N THR A 119 7.62 -49.32 -46.43
CA THR A 119 8.79 -48.46 -46.04
C THR A 119 9.93 -48.62 -47.08
N GLU A 120 10.59 -47.53 -47.55
CA GLU A 120 11.95 -47.60 -48.16
C GLU A 120 12.65 -46.20 -48.23
N ASP A 121 13.95 -46.14 -48.59
CA ASP A 121 14.90 -45.04 -48.26
C ASP A 121 15.91 -44.67 -49.40
N GLU A 122 16.83 -43.73 -49.12
CA GLU A 122 18.03 -43.27 -49.85
C GLU A 122 17.89 -42.25 -51.01
N SER A 123 18.35 -41.02 -50.75
CA SER A 123 19.46 -40.41 -51.53
C SER A 123 20.16 -39.27 -50.76
N LYS A 124 21.42 -38.94 -51.12
CA LYS A 124 22.39 -38.23 -50.27
C LYS A 124 22.73 -36.81 -50.78
N ALA A 125 22.95 -35.82 -49.88
CA ALA A 125 24.24 -35.07 -49.74
C ALA A 125 24.20 -33.69 -48.98
N LYS A 126 24.77 -33.68 -47.77
CA LYS A 126 25.66 -32.66 -47.12
C LYS A 126 25.63 -31.15 -47.50
N LYS A 127 25.34 -30.33 -46.45
CA LYS A 127 25.93 -28.97 -46.11
C LYS A 127 25.57 -27.76 -47.01
N PRO A 128 25.45 -26.54 -46.41
CA PRO A 128 26.60 -25.71 -46.01
C PRO A 128 26.49 -25.03 -44.62
N VAL A 129 27.40 -24.09 -44.33
CA VAL A 129 27.57 -23.33 -43.07
C VAL A 129 28.04 -21.90 -43.41
N LYS A 130 27.74 -20.89 -42.55
CA LYS A 130 28.08 -19.43 -42.68
C LYS A 130 27.21 -18.68 -43.73
N LYS A 131 26.96 -17.35 -43.66
CA LYS A 131 27.58 -16.26 -42.87
C LYS A 131 26.72 -14.96 -42.77
N THR A 132 26.78 -14.26 -41.62
CA THR A 132 26.70 -12.78 -41.41
C THR A 132 25.46 -11.93 -41.82
N ALA A 133 25.20 -10.89 -41.00
CA ALA A 133 24.21 -9.81 -41.21
C ALA A 133 24.80 -8.54 -41.89
N PRO A 134 23.98 -7.49 -42.17
CA PRO A 134 24.41 -6.11 -41.89
C PRO A 134 23.31 -5.18 -41.27
N LYS A 135 23.65 -3.89 -41.04
CA LYS A 135 22.85 -2.84 -40.34
C LYS A 135 22.51 -1.62 -41.25
N LYS A 136 21.51 -0.81 -40.82
CA LYS A 136 21.15 0.58 -41.27
C LYS A 136 20.52 0.65 -42.70
N ALA A 137 19.76 1.69 -43.10
CA ALA A 137 19.72 3.10 -42.68
C ALA A 137 18.38 3.85 -42.99
N GLU A 138 18.30 5.11 -42.53
CA GLU A 138 17.45 6.27 -42.96
C GLU A 138 15.90 6.17 -43.04
N PRO A 139 15.23 7.25 -42.58
CA PRO A 139 14.04 7.79 -43.23
C PRO A 139 14.36 9.11 -43.97
N LYS A 140 14.08 9.19 -45.28
CA LYS A 140 14.12 10.45 -46.05
C LYS A 140 12.87 10.63 -46.91
N LYS A 141 12.46 11.89 -47.06
CA LYS A 141 11.20 12.32 -47.68
C LYS A 141 11.14 12.01 -49.17
N THR A 142 9.96 11.60 -49.64
CA THR A 142 9.48 11.88 -50.99
C THR A 142 8.34 12.90 -50.93
N ALA A 143 8.30 13.83 -51.88
CA ALA A 143 7.24 14.85 -51.98
C ALA A 143 7.15 15.34 -53.43
N ALA A 144 5.93 15.41 -54.02
CA ALA A 144 5.66 16.19 -55.24
C ALA A 144 4.16 16.28 -55.59
N ALA A 145 3.56 17.48 -55.46
CA ALA A 145 2.51 18.08 -56.33
C ALA A 145 1.91 19.32 -55.63
N LYS A 146 2.32 20.55 -56.01
CA LYS A 146 1.65 21.47 -56.98
C LYS A 146 0.40 22.18 -56.37
N LYS A 147 0.48 23.48 -56.03
CA LYS A 147 0.24 24.70 -56.87
C LYS A 147 -1.27 25.08 -56.95
N ALA A 148 -1.72 26.34 -56.89
CA ALA A 148 -1.04 27.66 -56.77
C ALA A 148 -2.02 28.76 -56.25
N ASP A 149 -1.60 30.05 -56.34
CA ASP A 149 -2.44 31.29 -56.39
C ASP A 149 -3.10 31.82 -55.09
N THR A 150 -3.35 33.14 -54.87
CA THR A 150 -2.84 34.40 -55.49
C THR A 150 -2.95 35.62 -54.53
N LYS A 151 -2.16 36.68 -54.84
CA LYS A 151 -2.38 38.14 -54.59
C LYS A 151 -2.43 38.76 -53.17
N THR A 152 -1.62 39.83 -53.02
CA THR A 152 -1.63 40.90 -52.00
C THR A 152 -2.62 42.04 -52.37
N PRO A 153 -2.98 43.01 -51.49
CA PRO A 153 -2.10 44.05 -50.90
C PRO A 153 -2.25 44.23 -49.36
N ALA A 154 -1.34 44.79 -48.54
CA ALA A 154 -0.07 45.53 -48.65
C ALA A 154 -0.14 47.03 -48.24
N ALA A 155 0.51 47.38 -47.11
CA ALA A 155 0.91 48.74 -46.75
C ALA A 155 2.22 48.75 -45.90
N SER A 156 3.09 49.71 -46.19
CA SER A 156 4.44 50.02 -45.65
C SER A 156 4.72 49.76 -44.14
N LYS A 157 5.97 49.55 -43.66
CA LYS A 157 7.23 50.26 -44.03
C LYS A 157 8.54 49.42 -43.96
N LYS A 158 9.44 49.74 -44.90
CA LYS A 158 10.92 49.53 -45.01
C LYS A 158 11.52 48.11 -44.96
N ARG A 159 12.50 47.91 -45.86
CA ARG A 159 13.41 46.76 -46.07
C ARG A 159 14.73 46.97 -45.25
N LYS A 160 15.61 45.99 -44.98
CA LYS A 160 16.40 45.08 -45.89
C LYS A 160 17.27 45.86 -46.91
N SER A 161 18.50 45.47 -47.26
CA SER A 161 19.29 44.25 -46.94
C SER A 161 20.81 44.43 -47.25
N SER A 162 21.62 43.46 -46.80
CA SER A 162 22.79 42.83 -47.48
C SER A 162 23.99 43.65 -48.03
N GLU A 163 25.18 43.25 -47.53
CA GLU A 163 26.47 43.06 -48.23
C GLU A 163 27.42 44.22 -48.60
N GLU A 164 28.70 43.80 -48.72
CA GLU A 164 29.96 44.41 -49.21
C GLU A 164 30.71 45.52 -48.40
N ALA A 165 32.05 45.30 -48.37
CA ALA A 165 33.22 46.19 -48.21
C ALA A 165 33.25 47.39 -47.24
N GLU A 166 34.25 47.42 -46.34
CA GLU A 166 35.50 48.21 -46.55
C GLU A 166 36.62 47.85 -45.54
N GLU A 167 37.86 48.26 -45.82
CA GLU A 167 39.05 48.09 -44.96
C GLU A 167 39.46 49.42 -44.30
N GLU A 168 40.11 49.37 -43.12
CA GLU A 168 41.50 49.83 -43.04
C GLU A 168 42.26 49.30 -41.80
N LYS A 169 43.60 49.25 -41.91
CA LYS A 169 44.56 49.06 -40.82
C LYS A 169 45.54 50.23 -40.78
N PRO A 170 46.13 50.52 -39.62
CA PRO A 170 47.60 50.48 -39.53
C PRO A 170 48.09 49.73 -38.28
N LYS A 171 49.33 49.23 -38.13
CA LYS A 171 50.57 49.11 -38.96
C LYS A 171 51.49 48.09 -38.21
N ALA A 172 52.56 47.49 -38.75
CA ALA A 172 53.23 47.57 -40.05
C ALA A 172 54.02 46.28 -40.39
N LYS A 173 54.27 46.06 -41.69
CA LYS A 173 55.37 45.28 -42.36
C LYS A 173 55.62 43.82 -41.91
N LYS A 174 55.56 42.80 -42.79
CA LYS A 174 56.34 42.51 -44.04
C LYS A 174 57.83 42.23 -43.73
N SER A 175 58.49 41.22 -44.33
CA SER A 175 58.20 40.47 -45.58
C SER A 175 58.58 38.98 -45.44
N LYS A 176 57.94 38.02 -46.13
CA LYS A 176 58.32 37.43 -47.45
C LYS A 176 59.78 36.99 -47.60
N THR A 177 60.12 35.84 -48.19
CA THR A 177 59.50 34.48 -48.39
C THR A 177 60.69 33.56 -48.83
N ASP A 178 60.71 32.44 -49.58
CA ASP A 178 59.82 31.61 -50.45
C ASP A 178 60.33 30.12 -50.41
N ASP A 179 59.65 29.20 -51.10
CA ASP A 179 60.04 27.83 -51.60
C ASP A 179 60.53 26.64 -50.70
N ALA A 180 59.60 25.66 -50.58
CA ALA A 180 59.65 24.25 -51.04
C ALA A 180 60.60 23.12 -50.49
N GLU A 181 59.92 21.99 -50.18
CA GLU A 181 60.29 20.54 -50.28
C GLU A 181 61.32 19.83 -49.34
N VAL A 182 60.76 19.19 -48.30
CA VAL A 182 60.98 17.82 -47.76
C VAL A 182 62.29 17.06 -48.08
N ASP A 183 63.14 16.82 -47.06
CA ASP A 183 63.18 15.55 -46.27
C ASP A 183 64.00 15.77 -44.96
N SER A 184 64.39 14.71 -44.25
CA SER A 184 64.60 14.67 -42.80
C SER A 184 66.05 14.42 -42.33
N GLN A 185 66.49 15.15 -41.30
CA GLN A 185 67.67 14.83 -40.47
C GLN A 185 67.76 15.70 -39.19
N ALA A 186 68.71 15.36 -38.29
CA ALA A 186 68.99 15.96 -36.97
C ALA A 186 67.91 15.69 -35.89
N THR A 187 68.15 15.17 -34.66
CA THR A 187 69.36 14.87 -33.85
C THR A 187 70.36 16.03 -33.72
N GLU A 188 70.40 16.74 -32.59
CA GLU A 188 71.14 16.39 -31.35
C GLU A 188 70.86 17.46 -30.28
N SER A 189 71.23 17.39 -28.98
CA SER A 189 71.76 16.37 -28.04
C SER A 189 71.56 16.97 -26.60
N ALA A 190 71.95 16.42 -25.44
CA ALA A 190 72.84 15.29 -25.15
C ALA A 190 72.54 14.61 -23.79
N LYS A 191 72.79 13.28 -23.75
CA LYS A 191 73.56 12.49 -22.75
C LYS A 191 73.38 12.69 -21.23
N ALA A 192 73.47 11.64 -20.40
CA ALA A 192 73.47 10.18 -20.64
C ALA A 192 73.34 9.36 -19.32
N THR A 193 72.71 8.17 -19.41
CA THR A 193 73.10 6.82 -18.92
C THR A 193 74.07 6.65 -17.72
N GLU A 194 74.00 5.62 -16.85
CA GLU A 194 73.14 4.42 -16.81
C GLU A 194 73.21 3.65 -15.47
N SER A 195 72.40 2.58 -15.36
CA SER A 195 72.62 1.33 -14.60
C SER A 195 72.60 1.35 -13.06
N ALA A 196 72.19 0.20 -12.51
CA ALA A 196 72.02 -0.08 -11.07
C ALA A 196 73.25 -0.77 -10.47
N ASP A 197 73.32 -0.88 -9.13
CA ASP A 197 73.24 -2.21 -8.48
C ASP A 197 72.95 -2.14 -6.95
N GLU A 198 72.70 -3.32 -6.36
CA GLU A 198 72.77 -3.81 -4.94
C GLU A 198 72.52 -2.89 -3.70
N GLU A 199 71.84 -3.47 -2.69
CA GLU A 199 71.89 -3.02 -1.28
C GLU A 199 73.18 -3.51 -0.57
N PRO A 200 73.65 -2.83 0.51
CA PRO A 200 73.48 -3.48 1.83
C PRO A 200 73.34 -2.56 3.06
N GLU A 201 72.32 -2.87 3.88
CA GLU A 201 72.33 -3.10 5.36
C GLU A 201 72.83 -2.04 6.41
N VAL A 202 72.41 -2.29 7.66
CA VAL A 202 72.88 -1.78 8.98
C VAL A 202 72.42 -0.40 9.50
N GLU A 203 71.15 -0.39 9.95
CA GLU A 203 70.75 -0.07 11.34
C GLU A 203 71.49 1.03 12.15
N LYS A 204 70.76 2.11 12.56
CA LYS A 204 71.05 2.87 13.79
C LYS A 204 69.80 3.31 14.58
N THR A 205 69.45 2.50 15.58
CA THR A 205 68.87 2.86 16.90
C THR A 205 67.76 3.94 16.98
N ALA A 206 66.54 3.51 17.31
CA ALA A 206 65.44 4.41 17.67
C ALA A 206 65.57 5.00 19.09
N LYS A 207 64.91 6.15 19.33
CA LYS A 207 64.51 6.63 20.68
C LYS A 207 63.02 7.05 20.66
N PRO A 208 62.22 6.73 21.69
CA PRO A 208 60.76 6.76 21.56
C PRO A 208 60.16 8.15 21.82
N THR A 209 59.49 8.70 20.81
CA THR A 209 58.51 9.77 21.02
C THR A 209 57.19 9.17 21.51
N LYS A 210 56.62 9.76 22.58
CA LYS A 210 55.33 9.30 23.14
C LYS A 210 54.22 9.50 22.11
N LYS A 211 53.66 8.40 21.57
CA LYS A 211 52.36 8.44 20.90
C LYS A 211 51.31 8.83 21.94
N THR A 212 50.75 10.03 21.82
CA THR A 212 49.48 10.37 22.47
C THR A 212 48.42 9.42 21.95
N ALA A 213 47.76 8.68 22.84
CA ALA A 213 46.73 7.75 22.44
C ALA A 213 45.52 8.51 21.88
N THR A 214 45.36 8.49 20.56
CA THR A 214 44.09 8.85 19.92
C THR A 214 43.04 7.91 20.46
N ALA A 215 42.06 8.45 21.20
CA ALA A 215 40.98 7.65 21.74
C ALA A 215 40.25 6.94 20.60
N ALA A 216 39.99 5.63 20.76
CA ALA A 216 39.23 4.86 19.80
C ALA A 216 37.86 5.55 19.54
N PRO A 217 37.33 5.49 18.30
CA PRO A 217 36.02 6.06 17.99
C PRO A 217 35.00 5.46 18.95
N LYS A 218 34.35 6.35 19.72
CA LYS A 218 33.39 5.96 20.75
C LYS A 218 32.27 5.17 20.06
N PRO A 219 31.88 3.98 20.56
CA PRO A 219 30.81 3.21 19.93
C PRO A 219 29.53 4.06 19.83
N PRO A 220 28.68 3.83 18.82
CA PRO A 220 27.43 4.55 18.66
C PRO A 220 26.62 4.49 19.98
N PRO A 221 25.95 5.58 20.37
CA PRO A 221 25.36 5.69 21.70
C PRO A 221 24.34 4.58 21.92
N ALA A 222 24.66 3.66 22.84
CA ALA A 222 23.78 2.56 23.23
C ALA A 222 22.39 3.10 23.55
N HIS A 223 21.36 2.49 22.94
CA HIS A 223 19.98 2.99 22.85
C HIS A 223 19.54 3.70 24.15
N PRO A 224 19.47 5.04 24.19
CA PRO A 224 19.57 5.82 25.44
C PRO A 224 18.25 5.87 26.24
N HIS A 225 17.39 4.88 26.07
CA HIS A 225 16.01 4.86 26.54
C HIS A 225 15.68 3.49 27.15
N LYS A 226 15.46 3.46 28.46
CA LYS A 226 14.82 2.33 29.15
C LYS A 226 13.41 2.14 28.59
N VAL A 227 12.95 0.89 28.53
CA VAL A 227 11.58 0.56 28.10
C VAL A 227 10.56 1.36 28.93
N GLY A 228 9.63 2.01 28.24
CA GLY A 228 8.57 2.81 28.84
C GLY A 228 7.44 1.98 29.45
N LYS A 229 6.34 2.66 29.80
CA LYS A 229 5.12 1.98 30.26
C LYS A 229 4.50 1.19 29.10
N LYS A 230 4.20 -0.08 29.31
CA LYS A 230 3.39 -0.89 28.39
C LYS A 230 2.03 -0.22 28.14
N ILE A 231 1.73 0.03 26.87
CA ILE A 231 0.45 0.51 26.35
C ILE A 231 -0.17 -0.44 25.31
N ASN A 232 0.67 -1.12 24.52
CA ASN A 232 0.25 -2.08 23.50
C ASN A 232 0.41 -3.52 24.04
N SER A 233 -0.22 -4.50 23.39
CA SER A 233 -0.04 -5.92 23.73
C SER A 233 0.31 -6.72 22.49
N ALA A 234 1.31 -7.60 22.59
CA ALA A 234 1.75 -8.43 21.48
C ALA A 234 0.68 -9.49 21.11
N PRO A 235 0.51 -9.81 19.81
CA PRO A 235 -0.32 -10.92 19.36
C PRO A 235 0.27 -12.26 19.85
N THR A 236 -0.61 -13.21 20.18
CA THR A 236 -0.24 -14.49 20.80
C THR A 236 -0.75 -15.72 20.06
N GLN A 237 -1.61 -15.54 19.06
CA GLN A 237 -2.12 -16.62 18.22
C GLN A 237 -1.05 -17.03 17.21
N ILE A 238 -0.57 -18.28 17.30
CA ILE A 238 0.39 -18.83 16.33
C ILE A 238 -0.33 -19.16 15.02
N LEU A 239 0.33 -18.88 13.89
CA LEU A 239 -0.18 -19.07 12.54
C LEU A 239 0.57 -20.17 11.78
N ASP A 240 -0.18 -21.02 11.07
CA ASP A 240 0.31 -21.79 9.92
C ASP A 240 0.32 -20.83 8.72
N VAL A 241 1.45 -20.66 8.04
CA VAL A 241 1.63 -19.64 6.99
C VAL A 241 1.59 -20.27 5.61
N TYR A 242 0.66 -19.83 4.76
CA TYR A 242 0.45 -20.33 3.41
C TYR A 242 0.73 -19.23 2.38
N VAL A 243 1.58 -19.51 1.39
CA VAL A 243 2.05 -18.54 0.39
C VAL A 243 1.67 -18.98 -1.02
N PHE A 244 1.37 -18.04 -1.91
CA PHE A 244 0.97 -18.26 -3.30
C PHE A 244 1.12 -17.00 -4.15
N GLY A 245 1.02 -17.17 -5.47
CA GLY A 245 1.33 -16.15 -6.48
C GLY A 245 2.73 -16.33 -7.06
N GLU A 246 3.27 -15.28 -7.67
CA GLU A 246 4.66 -15.23 -8.13
C GLU A 246 5.63 -15.07 -6.96
N GLY A 247 6.89 -15.47 -7.16
CA GLY A 247 7.96 -15.34 -6.17
C GLY A 247 9.34 -15.18 -6.79
N SER A 248 9.42 -14.59 -7.98
CA SER A 248 10.65 -14.42 -8.77
C SER A 248 11.74 -13.61 -8.06
N SER A 249 11.36 -12.77 -7.10
CA SER A 249 12.26 -12.00 -6.23
C SER A 249 12.28 -12.50 -4.77
N GLY A 250 11.83 -13.75 -4.53
CA GLY A 250 11.85 -14.41 -3.24
C GLY A 250 10.70 -14.05 -2.28
N GLU A 251 9.68 -13.34 -2.73
CA GLU A 251 8.57 -12.78 -1.91
C GLU A 251 7.72 -13.86 -1.21
N LEU A 252 7.71 -15.08 -1.76
CA LEU A 252 7.03 -16.24 -1.16
C LEU A 252 7.78 -16.82 0.05
N GLY A 253 9.05 -16.48 0.27
CA GLY A 253 9.80 -16.90 1.44
C GLY A 253 10.09 -18.41 1.49
N LEU A 254 10.14 -19.09 0.34
CA LEU A 254 10.33 -20.55 0.25
C LEU A 254 11.79 -21.00 0.12
N GLY A 255 12.76 -20.08 0.08
CA GLY A 255 14.17 -20.32 -0.25
C GLY A 255 14.43 -20.41 -1.75
N SER A 256 15.68 -20.66 -2.14
CA SER A 256 16.11 -20.69 -3.55
C SER A 256 16.01 -22.05 -4.23
N LYS A 257 15.88 -23.15 -3.47
CA LYS A 257 15.91 -24.53 -3.99
C LYS A 257 14.53 -25.16 -4.03
N LYS A 258 14.29 -26.09 -4.96
CA LYS A 258 13.01 -26.82 -5.06
C LYS A 258 12.59 -27.44 -3.72
N LEU A 259 11.31 -27.31 -3.39
CA LEU A 259 10.72 -27.85 -2.17
C LEU A 259 9.76 -28.99 -2.53
N ASP A 260 9.97 -30.19 -1.97
CA ASP A 260 9.24 -31.42 -2.32
C ASP A 260 9.20 -31.69 -3.85
N GLY A 261 10.32 -31.42 -4.53
CA GLY A 261 10.45 -31.54 -6.00
C GLY A 261 9.70 -30.47 -6.80
N LYS A 262 9.10 -29.46 -6.16
CA LYS A 262 8.33 -28.40 -6.82
C LYS A 262 9.14 -27.10 -6.87
N LYS A 263 9.03 -26.36 -7.99
CA LYS A 263 9.53 -24.99 -8.09
C LYS A 263 8.99 -24.14 -6.92
N VAL A 264 9.84 -23.24 -6.41
CA VAL A 264 9.55 -22.32 -5.30
C VAL A 264 8.99 -20.97 -5.76
N VAL A 265 9.16 -20.66 -7.04
CA VAL A 265 8.39 -19.65 -7.78
C VAL A 265 6.99 -20.18 -8.16
N ASP A 266 6.12 -19.28 -8.61
CA ASP A 266 4.85 -19.52 -9.31
C ASP A 266 3.91 -20.51 -8.61
N VAL A 267 3.65 -20.21 -7.34
CA VAL A 267 2.91 -21.08 -6.42
C VAL A 267 1.42 -20.85 -6.62
N LYS A 268 0.86 -21.51 -7.65
CA LYS A 268 -0.49 -21.30 -8.17
C LYS A 268 -1.66 -21.45 -7.16
N ARG A 269 -1.45 -22.19 -6.06
CA ARG A 269 -2.42 -22.41 -4.98
C ARG A 269 -1.69 -22.39 -3.62
N PRO A 270 -2.35 -22.00 -2.50
CA PRO A 270 -1.70 -21.82 -1.19
C PRO A 270 -0.84 -23.00 -0.75
N ARG A 271 0.47 -22.79 -0.61
CA ARG A 271 1.46 -23.77 -0.13
C ARG A 271 1.91 -23.42 1.28
N LEU A 272 1.87 -24.37 2.22
CA LEU A 272 2.42 -24.18 3.57
C LEU A 272 3.93 -23.90 3.47
N ASN A 273 4.40 -22.83 4.12
CA ASN A 273 5.82 -22.46 4.15
C ASN A 273 6.55 -23.20 5.30
N PRO A 274 7.51 -24.10 5.03
CA PRO A 274 8.18 -24.88 6.06
C PRO A 274 9.15 -24.04 6.91
N HIS A 275 9.75 -22.99 6.32
CA HIS A 275 10.67 -22.07 7.03
C HIS A 275 9.95 -21.23 8.09
N LEU A 276 8.61 -21.21 8.06
CA LEU A 276 7.74 -20.51 9.02
C LEU A 276 6.96 -21.47 9.92
N SER A 277 7.48 -22.70 10.12
CA SER A 277 6.94 -23.73 11.02
C SER A 277 6.32 -23.16 12.30
N ALA A 278 5.03 -23.43 12.52
CA ALA A 278 4.32 -23.04 13.74
C ALA A 278 4.89 -23.66 15.03
N LYS A 279 5.64 -24.75 14.91
CA LYS A 279 6.29 -25.46 16.02
C LYS A 279 7.63 -24.82 16.40
N ASP A 280 8.42 -24.42 15.40
CA ASP A 280 9.84 -24.07 15.59
C ASP A 280 10.11 -22.55 15.46
N VAL A 281 9.27 -21.83 14.70
CA VAL A 281 9.32 -20.37 14.49
C VAL A 281 8.13 -19.67 15.15
N GLY A 282 6.92 -20.21 14.97
CA GLY A 282 5.72 -19.71 15.64
C GLY A 282 5.37 -18.25 15.30
N VAL A 283 5.11 -17.96 14.02
CA VAL A 283 4.66 -16.64 13.55
C VAL A 283 3.34 -16.25 14.24
N VAL A 284 3.20 -14.98 14.66
CA VAL A 284 1.99 -14.42 15.31
C VAL A 284 1.39 -13.22 14.59
N GLN A 285 2.12 -12.59 13.68
CA GLN A 285 1.60 -11.56 12.77
C GLN A 285 2.44 -11.50 11.50
N ILE A 286 1.82 -11.13 10.38
CA ILE A 286 2.46 -10.90 9.08
C ILE A 286 2.04 -9.51 8.59
N ALA A 287 2.92 -8.85 7.83
CA ALA A 287 2.64 -7.68 7.02
C ALA A 287 3.26 -7.88 5.63
N CYS A 288 2.41 -7.93 4.61
CA CYS A 288 2.82 -7.95 3.22
C CYS A 288 3.08 -6.51 2.78
N GLY A 289 4.25 -6.26 2.18
CA GLY A 289 4.56 -5.05 1.42
C GLY A 289 4.54 -5.35 -0.08
N GLY A 290 4.82 -4.35 -0.92
CA GLY A 290 4.72 -4.50 -2.38
C GLY A 290 5.54 -5.67 -2.94
N MET A 291 6.83 -5.75 -2.57
CA MET A 291 7.79 -6.76 -3.04
C MET A 291 8.54 -7.49 -1.92
N HIS A 292 8.09 -7.34 -0.66
CA HIS A 292 8.73 -7.96 0.50
C HIS A 292 7.73 -8.18 1.65
N VAL A 293 8.10 -9.02 2.61
CA VAL A 293 7.26 -9.37 3.76
C VAL A 293 8.02 -9.13 5.06
N ALA A 294 7.30 -8.72 6.10
CA ALA A 294 7.76 -8.74 7.49
C ALA A 294 6.83 -9.62 8.34
N ALA A 295 7.39 -10.47 9.19
CA ALA A 295 6.63 -11.30 10.12
C ALA A 295 7.16 -11.16 11.56
N LEU A 296 6.25 -11.09 12.53
CA LEU A 296 6.55 -11.09 13.96
C LEU A 296 6.36 -12.50 14.52
N THR A 297 7.34 -13.01 15.25
CA THR A 297 7.31 -14.33 15.89
C THR A 297 6.93 -14.25 17.36
N LYS A 298 6.43 -15.37 17.92
CA LYS A 298 6.11 -15.51 19.34
C LYS A 298 7.32 -15.31 20.27
N ASP A 299 8.53 -15.60 19.80
CA ASP A 299 9.78 -15.35 20.52
C ASP A 299 10.35 -13.92 20.30
N ASN A 300 9.53 -13.00 19.78
CA ASN A 300 9.82 -11.58 19.66
C ASN A 300 10.96 -11.24 18.67
N LYS A 301 11.08 -12.01 17.59
CA LYS A 301 11.93 -11.69 16.44
C LYS A 301 11.06 -11.09 15.32
N ILE A 302 11.68 -10.26 14.50
CA ILE A 302 11.12 -9.82 13.22
C ILE A 302 11.88 -10.58 12.13
N LEU A 303 11.16 -11.39 11.34
CA LEU A 303 11.67 -12.04 10.14
C LEU A 303 11.32 -11.20 8.92
N THR A 304 12.21 -11.15 7.93
CA THR A 304 12.00 -10.43 6.67
C THR A 304 12.48 -11.26 5.48
N TRP A 305 11.82 -11.14 4.33
CA TRP A 305 12.18 -11.79 3.04
C TRP A 305 11.55 -11.05 1.84
N GLY A 306 12.00 -11.35 0.62
CA GLY A 306 11.70 -10.61 -0.62
C GLY A 306 12.78 -9.58 -0.99
N VAL A 307 12.45 -8.59 -1.81
CA VAL A 307 13.41 -7.62 -2.39
C VAL A 307 14.11 -6.78 -1.31
N ASN A 308 15.44 -6.60 -1.42
CA ASN A 308 16.23 -5.79 -0.49
C ASN A 308 17.03 -4.62 -1.12
N ASP A 309 16.86 -4.31 -2.42
CA ASP A 309 17.57 -3.22 -3.12
C ASP A 309 17.63 -1.90 -2.33
N GLN A 310 16.49 -1.56 -1.72
CA GLN A 310 16.27 -0.34 -0.95
C GLN A 310 16.37 -0.55 0.56
N GLY A 311 16.96 -1.66 1.02
CA GLY A 311 17.13 -2.00 2.43
C GLY A 311 15.84 -2.38 3.17
N ALA A 312 14.77 -2.73 2.45
CA ALA A 312 13.44 -2.99 3.01
C ALA A 312 13.41 -4.16 4.02
N LEU A 313 14.35 -5.10 3.93
CA LEU A 313 14.47 -6.21 4.87
C LEU A 313 15.20 -5.86 6.18
N GLY A 314 15.94 -4.74 6.22
CA GLY A 314 16.61 -4.23 7.44
C GLY A 314 17.85 -5.01 7.88
N ARG A 315 18.40 -5.86 6.99
CA ARG A 315 19.51 -6.79 7.26
C ARG A 315 20.37 -6.94 6.00
N ASP A 316 21.60 -7.43 6.16
CA ASP A 316 22.46 -7.78 5.03
C ASP A 316 21.88 -8.98 4.24
N THR A 317 21.96 -8.89 2.93
CA THR A 317 21.57 -9.93 1.96
C THR A 317 22.63 -10.16 0.89
N THR A 318 23.80 -9.52 1.00
CA THR A 318 24.91 -9.64 0.03
C THR A 318 25.26 -11.11 -0.23
N TRP A 319 25.25 -11.51 -1.50
CA TRP A 319 25.47 -12.88 -1.96
C TRP A 319 26.29 -12.85 -3.24
N GLU A 320 27.21 -13.79 -3.40
CA GLU A 320 28.22 -13.79 -4.48
C GLU A 320 27.79 -14.63 -5.70
N GLY A 321 26.57 -15.19 -5.70
CA GLY A 321 26.06 -16.10 -6.74
C GLY A 321 25.73 -15.47 -8.10
N GLY A 322 26.09 -14.20 -8.31
CA GLY A 322 25.96 -13.52 -9.60
C GLY A 322 24.56 -13.00 -9.95
N LEU A 323 24.48 -12.43 -11.15
CA LEU A 323 23.24 -12.11 -11.85
C LEU A 323 23.08 -13.18 -12.94
N ARG A 324 21.93 -13.87 -12.99
CA ARG A 324 21.56 -14.75 -14.11
C ARG A 324 20.80 -13.91 -15.13
N ASP A 325 21.24 -13.91 -16.38
CA ASP A 325 20.55 -13.19 -17.46
C ASP A 325 19.19 -13.84 -17.74
N ALA A 326 18.13 -13.04 -17.85
CA ALA A 326 16.75 -13.52 -18.02
C ALA A 326 16.49 -14.16 -19.40
N ASP A 327 17.34 -13.87 -20.39
CA ASP A 327 17.26 -14.37 -21.77
C ASP A 327 18.24 -15.53 -22.06
N ALA A 328 18.93 -16.06 -21.03
CA ALA A 328 19.84 -17.20 -21.22
C ALA A 328 19.05 -18.49 -21.48
N GLU A 329 19.43 -19.24 -22.53
CA GLU A 329 18.96 -20.62 -22.71
C GLU A 329 19.41 -21.48 -21.52
N GLU A 330 18.62 -22.49 -21.15
CA GLU A 330 18.87 -23.35 -19.98
C GLU A 330 20.14 -24.23 -20.17
N GLU A 331 21.32 -23.66 -19.96
CA GLU A 331 22.57 -24.44 -19.80
C GLU A 331 22.47 -25.36 -18.58
N GLU A 332 23.04 -26.56 -18.66
CA GLU A 332 22.80 -27.69 -17.73
C GLU A 332 23.44 -27.52 -16.33
N GLU A 333 23.06 -26.47 -15.58
CA GLU A 333 23.46 -26.24 -14.18
C GLU A 333 22.34 -26.59 -13.18
N ASP A 334 22.53 -27.69 -12.45
CA ASP A 334 21.85 -28.10 -11.20
C ASP A 334 20.37 -27.67 -11.09
N ASP A 335 19.50 -28.35 -11.85
CA ASP A 335 18.04 -28.18 -12.04
C ASP A 335 17.25 -27.80 -10.75
N ASP A 336 17.74 -28.15 -9.57
CA ASP A 336 17.11 -27.86 -8.28
C ASP A 336 17.30 -26.42 -7.73
N ASP A 337 18.14 -25.56 -8.31
CA ASP A 337 18.31 -24.15 -7.89
C ASP A 337 17.60 -23.14 -8.80
N SER A 338 16.73 -22.30 -8.22
CA SER A 338 15.99 -21.27 -8.96
C SER A 338 16.81 -20.03 -9.33
N GLY A 339 18.06 -19.90 -8.84
CA GLY A 339 18.91 -18.73 -9.10
C GLY A 339 18.53 -17.48 -8.32
N ILE A 340 17.54 -17.56 -7.42
CA ILE A 340 17.10 -16.44 -6.56
C ILE A 340 18.02 -16.36 -5.33
N ASN A 341 18.43 -15.15 -4.93
CA ASN A 341 19.27 -14.93 -3.76
C ASN A 341 18.74 -15.68 -2.51
N PRO A 342 19.47 -16.67 -1.97
CA PRO A 342 19.03 -17.46 -0.82
C PRO A 342 18.81 -16.62 0.44
N ARG A 343 19.52 -15.50 0.58
CA ARG A 343 19.38 -14.58 1.73
C ARG A 343 18.13 -13.72 1.64
N GLU A 344 17.54 -13.53 0.46
CA GLU A 344 16.31 -12.76 0.26
C GLU A 344 15.07 -13.65 0.18
N SER A 345 15.18 -14.81 -0.49
CA SER A 345 14.12 -15.81 -0.58
C SER A 345 13.87 -16.62 0.70
N THR A 346 14.75 -16.56 1.71
CA THR A 346 14.58 -17.30 2.98
C THR A 346 14.23 -16.36 4.16
N PRO A 347 13.10 -16.57 4.87
CA PRO A 347 12.72 -15.82 6.06
C PRO A 347 13.81 -15.82 7.14
N THR A 348 14.45 -14.67 7.33
CA THR A 348 15.62 -14.53 8.22
C THR A 348 15.40 -13.38 9.18
N ALA A 349 15.87 -13.53 10.42
CA ALA A 349 15.70 -12.53 11.47
C ALA A 349 16.50 -11.25 11.22
N VAL A 350 15.91 -10.11 11.54
CA VAL A 350 16.57 -8.80 11.62
C VAL A 350 17.44 -8.72 12.89
N GLY A 351 18.63 -8.12 12.77
CA GLY A 351 19.61 -8.02 13.86
C GLY A 351 19.05 -7.38 15.13
N ALA A 352 19.16 -8.09 16.25
CA ALA A 352 18.65 -7.66 17.56
C ALA A 352 19.36 -6.40 18.09
N GLU A 353 20.63 -6.22 17.72
CA GLU A 353 21.51 -5.11 18.06
C GLU A 353 21.01 -3.73 17.59
N HIS A 354 20.14 -3.69 16.57
CA HIS A 354 19.53 -2.46 16.07
C HIS A 354 18.38 -1.97 16.96
N PHE A 355 17.89 -2.79 17.88
CA PHE A 355 16.79 -2.47 18.79
C PHE A 355 17.27 -2.20 20.22
N ALA A 356 16.45 -1.50 21.00
CA ALA A 356 16.76 -1.32 22.41
C ALA A 356 16.70 -2.66 23.17
N PRO A 357 17.57 -2.89 24.17
CA PRO A 357 17.45 -4.06 25.04
C PRO A 357 16.04 -4.19 25.63
N GLU A 358 15.54 -5.43 25.68
CA GLU A 358 14.19 -5.78 26.16
C GLU A 358 13.02 -5.17 25.35
N ALA A 359 13.27 -4.58 24.17
CA ALA A 359 12.20 -4.10 23.29
C ALA A 359 11.30 -5.26 22.82
N LYS A 360 10.03 -5.21 23.22
CA LYS A 360 8.99 -6.14 22.77
C LYS A 360 8.15 -5.52 21.68
N PHE A 361 7.91 -6.25 20.59
CA PHE A 361 7.13 -5.80 19.45
C PHE A 361 5.67 -6.23 19.55
N THR A 362 4.78 -5.41 19.00
CA THR A 362 3.34 -5.67 18.99
C THR A 362 2.72 -5.56 17.60
N GLN A 363 3.39 -4.90 16.67
CA GLN A 363 2.96 -4.81 15.28
C GLN A 363 4.18 -4.64 14.36
N VAL A 364 4.14 -5.26 13.19
CA VAL A 364 4.94 -4.90 12.02
C VAL A 364 4.03 -4.42 10.89
N VAL A 365 4.50 -3.48 10.07
CA VAL A 365 3.86 -3.05 8.82
C VAL A 365 4.92 -2.89 7.73
N ALA A 366 4.54 -3.10 6.47
CA ALA A 366 5.40 -3.03 5.30
C ALA A 366 4.74 -2.18 4.20
N SER A 367 5.56 -1.48 3.42
CA SER A 367 5.17 -0.70 2.23
C SER A 367 5.83 -1.31 0.98
N ASP A 368 5.91 -0.63 -0.17
CA ASP A 368 6.63 -1.14 -1.36
C ASP A 368 8.15 -1.28 -1.14
N SER A 369 8.73 -0.52 -0.20
CA SER A 369 10.19 -0.38 -0.06
C SER A 369 10.64 -0.02 1.37
N ALA A 370 9.73 -0.06 2.35
CA ALA A 370 10.04 0.21 3.75
C ALA A 370 9.28 -0.73 4.70
N THR A 371 9.82 -0.89 5.91
CA THR A 371 9.24 -1.70 6.99
C THR A 371 9.30 -0.92 8.29
N PHE A 372 8.24 -1.00 9.10
CA PHE A 372 8.15 -0.35 10.41
C PHE A 372 7.65 -1.33 11.47
N ALA A 373 8.18 -1.18 12.69
CA ALA A 373 7.88 -2.03 13.83
C ALA A 373 7.47 -1.20 15.06
N LEU A 374 6.34 -1.56 15.66
CA LEU A 374 5.78 -0.96 16.86
C LEU A 374 6.08 -1.81 18.09
N THR A 375 6.35 -1.15 19.22
CA THR A 375 6.71 -1.79 20.50
C THR A 375 5.61 -1.72 21.56
N GLU A 376 5.70 -2.56 22.60
CA GLU A 376 4.78 -2.59 23.75
C GLU A 376 4.67 -1.23 24.46
N ASP A 377 5.74 -0.42 24.45
CA ASP A 377 5.81 0.92 25.03
C ASP A 377 5.64 2.07 24.01
N GLY A 378 5.20 1.77 22.80
CA GLY A 378 4.77 2.78 21.82
C GLY A 378 5.89 3.55 21.10
N ARG A 379 7.11 3.02 21.12
CA ARG A 379 8.21 3.43 20.23
C ARG A 379 8.06 2.76 18.87
N VAL A 380 8.44 3.49 17.81
CA VAL A 380 8.46 2.98 16.43
C VAL A 380 9.90 2.90 15.93
N TYR A 381 10.23 1.76 15.33
CA TYR A 381 11.44 1.56 14.53
C TYR A 381 11.06 1.48 13.05
N GLY A 382 11.95 1.88 12.15
CA GLY A 382 11.73 1.78 10.71
C GLY A 382 13.01 1.66 9.91
N TRP A 383 12.90 1.11 8.70
CA TRP A 383 13.98 0.96 7.73
C TRP A 383 13.42 0.86 6.31
N GLY A 384 14.31 0.86 5.31
CA GLY A 384 13.99 0.97 3.88
C GLY A 384 13.99 2.42 3.38
N THR A 385 13.09 2.74 2.43
CA THR A 385 12.86 4.10 1.92
C THR A 385 11.45 4.30 1.35
N PHE A 386 11.02 5.56 1.21
CA PHE A 386 9.83 5.91 0.44
C PHE A 386 10.20 6.35 -0.99
N ARG A 387 9.34 6.00 -1.95
CA ARG A 387 9.45 6.37 -3.36
C ARG A 387 8.39 7.42 -3.74
N SER A 388 8.60 8.05 -4.89
CA SER A 388 7.75 9.02 -5.55
C SER A 388 7.85 8.84 -7.07
N SER A 389 7.05 9.54 -7.87
CA SER A 389 7.17 9.54 -9.35
C SER A 389 8.61 9.76 -9.83
N ASP A 390 9.37 10.57 -9.10
CA ASP A 390 10.71 11.03 -9.46
C ASP A 390 11.82 10.08 -8.95
N GLY A 391 11.44 8.88 -8.50
CA GLY A 391 12.31 7.90 -7.85
C GLY A 391 12.31 8.00 -6.32
N ILE A 392 13.46 7.72 -5.70
CA ILE A 392 13.60 7.61 -4.24
C ILE A 392 13.40 8.99 -3.60
N LEU A 393 12.36 9.12 -2.77
CA LEU A 393 12.06 10.34 -2.01
C LEU A 393 12.93 10.44 -0.75
N GLY A 394 13.13 9.31 -0.06
CA GLY A 394 13.95 9.20 1.15
C GLY A 394 13.26 8.44 2.28
N PHE A 395 14.02 8.10 3.33
CA PHE A 395 13.50 7.55 4.59
C PHE A 395 13.22 8.66 5.62
N THR A 396 14.08 9.69 5.69
CA THR A 396 13.87 10.93 6.44
C THR A 396 14.36 12.14 5.63
N ASP A 397 14.18 13.35 6.17
CA ASP A 397 14.71 14.60 5.61
C ASP A 397 16.25 14.64 5.44
N LYS A 398 16.97 13.63 5.96
CA LYS A 398 18.45 13.54 5.95
C LYS A 398 18.99 12.17 5.53
N ILE A 399 18.15 11.14 5.42
CA ILE A 399 18.55 9.75 5.15
C ILE A 399 17.77 9.28 3.93
N GLN A 400 18.45 9.05 2.80
CA GLN A 400 17.82 8.63 1.56
C GLN A 400 17.40 7.15 1.58
N ILE A 401 18.24 6.28 2.13
CA ILE A 401 17.95 4.85 2.30
C ILE A 401 18.42 4.45 3.70
N GLN A 402 17.58 3.77 4.48
CA GLN A 402 17.94 3.25 5.78
C GLN A 402 18.05 1.72 5.72
N LYS A 403 19.27 1.18 5.68
CA LYS A 403 19.51 -0.27 5.51
C LYS A 403 19.29 -1.12 6.77
N THR A 404 19.21 -0.50 7.96
CA THR A 404 19.03 -1.21 9.24
C THR A 404 18.05 -0.47 10.16
N PRO A 405 17.37 -1.16 11.11
CA PRO A 405 16.34 -0.54 11.94
C PRO A 405 16.79 0.72 12.69
N ALA A 406 16.10 1.83 12.42
CA ALA A 406 16.31 3.11 13.08
C ALA A 406 15.09 3.49 13.95
N TYR A 407 15.35 3.89 15.18
CA TYR A 407 14.31 4.44 16.08
C TYR A 407 13.85 5.83 15.61
N LEU A 408 12.54 6.09 15.64
CA LEU A 408 11.92 7.35 15.25
C LEU A 408 11.49 8.18 16.49
N PRO A 409 12.35 9.03 17.09
CA PRO A 409 12.09 9.72 18.36
C PRO A 409 11.01 10.81 18.30
N THR A 410 10.50 11.13 17.11
CA THR A 410 9.34 12.02 16.90
C THR A 410 8.02 11.33 17.22
N LEU A 411 7.95 10.01 17.05
CA LEU A 411 6.78 9.17 17.34
C LEU A 411 6.82 8.70 18.79
N LYS A 412 5.73 8.89 19.53
CA LYS A 412 5.64 8.63 20.98
C LYS A 412 4.24 8.14 21.33
N ASN A 413 4.17 7.17 22.24
CA ASN A 413 2.93 6.54 22.70
C ASN A 413 2.06 6.03 21.53
N ILE A 414 2.67 5.50 20.48
CA ILE A 414 1.94 4.98 19.31
C ILE A 414 1.23 3.68 19.69
N THR A 415 -0.02 3.54 19.25
CA THR A 415 -0.90 2.40 19.53
C THR A 415 -1.17 1.51 18.33
N ALA A 416 -1.13 2.09 17.12
CA ALA A 416 -1.23 1.36 15.86
C ALA A 416 -0.43 2.04 14.75
N LEU A 417 -0.02 1.25 13.77
CA LEU A 417 0.52 1.66 12.48
C LEU A 417 -0.38 1.13 11.34
N ALA A 418 -0.41 1.84 10.23
CA ALA A 418 -0.91 1.34 8.94
C ALA A 418 0.02 1.84 7.83
N ALA A 419 0.22 1.01 6.81
CA ALA A 419 1.07 1.33 5.66
C ALA A 419 0.23 1.26 4.38
N GLY A 420 0.41 2.26 3.51
CA GLY A 420 0.16 2.13 2.09
C GLY A 420 1.49 2.04 1.33
N SER A 421 1.44 1.92 0.01
CA SER A 421 2.60 1.70 -0.87
C SER A 421 3.83 2.56 -0.54
N ASN A 422 3.64 3.88 -0.40
CA ASN A 422 4.74 4.82 -0.11
C ASN A 422 4.43 5.80 1.03
N HIS A 423 3.54 5.45 1.97
CA HIS A 423 3.24 6.29 3.13
C HIS A 423 2.84 5.46 4.35
N ILE A 424 3.05 6.03 5.55
CA ILE A 424 2.69 5.41 6.83
C ILE A 424 1.77 6.35 7.61
N LEU A 425 0.74 5.76 8.22
CA LEU A 425 -0.06 6.35 9.28
C LEU A 425 0.33 5.76 10.63
N ALA A 426 0.35 6.58 11.67
CA ALA A 426 0.47 6.16 13.07
C ALA A 426 -0.63 6.80 13.91
N LEU A 427 -1.16 6.05 14.87
CA LEU A 427 -2.16 6.49 15.85
C LEU A 427 -1.52 6.59 17.24
N ASP A 428 -1.75 7.67 17.99
CA ASP A 428 -1.28 7.80 19.38
C ASP A 428 -2.34 7.41 20.43
N ASP A 429 -1.92 7.26 21.68
CA ASP A 429 -2.77 6.97 22.85
C ASP A 429 -3.84 8.06 23.18
N LYS A 430 -3.89 9.16 22.42
CA LYS A 430 -4.89 10.24 22.50
C LYS A 430 -5.78 10.31 21.26
N GLY A 431 -5.68 9.35 20.34
CA GLY A 431 -6.45 9.34 19.09
C GLY A 431 -6.03 10.44 18.12
N VAL A 432 -4.74 10.82 18.10
CA VAL A 432 -4.13 11.68 17.08
C VAL A 432 -3.54 10.81 15.97
N VAL A 433 -3.93 11.06 14.72
CA VAL A 433 -3.31 10.43 13.55
C VAL A 433 -2.15 11.28 13.05
N VAL A 434 -1.04 10.63 12.73
CA VAL A 434 0.23 11.19 12.26
C VAL A 434 0.61 10.52 10.94
N ALA A 435 1.06 11.29 9.94
CA ALA A 435 1.36 10.77 8.61
C ALA A 435 2.74 11.24 8.08
N TRP A 436 3.46 10.34 7.39
CA TRP A 436 4.69 10.64 6.65
C TRP A 436 4.92 9.68 5.47
N GLY A 437 5.87 10.04 4.60
CA GLY A 437 6.22 9.31 3.38
C GLY A 437 6.00 10.18 2.14
N CYS A 438 5.61 9.58 1.02
CA CYS A 438 5.13 10.29 -0.16
C CYS A 438 3.80 11.01 0.13
N GLY A 439 3.60 12.16 -0.52
CA GLY A 439 2.41 13.00 -0.38
C GLY A 439 1.87 13.56 -1.69
N GLN A 440 2.26 12.98 -2.84
CA GLN A 440 1.89 13.47 -4.18
C GLN A 440 0.38 13.37 -4.43
N GLN A 441 -0.23 12.24 -4.04
CA GLN A 441 -1.68 12.02 -4.09
C GLN A 441 -2.39 12.46 -2.81
N ASN A 442 -1.81 13.40 -2.05
CA ASN A 442 -2.35 13.94 -0.80
C ASN A 442 -2.65 12.89 0.31
N GLN A 443 -2.12 11.67 0.22
CA GLN A 443 -2.28 10.57 1.20
C GLN A 443 -1.87 10.93 2.64
N LEU A 444 -1.14 12.03 2.84
CA LEU A 444 -0.74 12.54 4.15
C LEU A 444 -1.81 13.45 4.81
N GLY A 445 -2.94 13.72 4.13
CA GLY A 445 -4.04 14.57 4.61
C GLY A 445 -3.63 16.02 4.88
N ARG A 446 -2.51 16.46 4.31
CA ARG A 446 -1.93 17.81 4.40
C ARG A 446 -1.25 18.16 3.08
N ARG A 447 -1.40 19.41 2.64
CA ARG A 447 -0.71 19.90 1.43
C ARG A 447 0.80 19.98 1.68
N ILE A 448 1.57 19.23 0.89
CA ILE A 448 3.03 19.40 0.79
C ILE A 448 3.32 20.56 -0.17
N ILE A 449 4.40 21.30 0.06
CA ILE A 449 4.86 22.37 -0.84
C ILE A 449 6.16 21.88 -1.49
N GLU A 450 6.21 21.85 -2.82
CA GLU A 450 7.25 21.13 -3.57
C GLU A 450 8.69 21.57 -3.25
N ARG A 451 8.92 22.88 -3.10
CA ARG A 451 10.22 23.42 -2.63
C ARG A 451 10.72 22.86 -1.27
N ASN A 452 9.81 22.26 -0.50
CA ASN A 452 10.06 21.61 0.78
C ASN A 452 9.59 20.13 0.75
N LYS A 453 9.66 19.42 -0.41
CA LYS A 453 9.13 18.05 -0.60
C LYS A 453 9.48 17.10 0.56
N LEU A 454 10.73 17.12 1.02
CA LEU A 454 11.25 16.29 2.12
C LEU A 454 10.56 16.49 3.48
N SER A 455 9.79 17.57 3.68
CA SER A 455 8.95 17.76 4.88
C SER A 455 7.74 16.82 4.96
N SER A 456 7.50 16.05 3.88
CA SER A 456 6.60 14.90 3.85
C SER A 456 7.15 13.70 4.64
N LEU A 457 8.47 13.51 4.67
CA LEU A 457 9.17 12.43 5.38
C LEU A 457 9.25 12.62 6.90
N ILE A 458 8.83 13.78 7.41
CA ILE A 458 8.77 14.06 8.85
C ILE A 458 7.37 13.70 9.34
N PRO A 459 7.21 12.81 10.34
CA PRO A 459 5.93 12.51 10.97
C PRO A 459 5.25 13.77 11.52
N GLN A 460 4.06 14.11 10.98
CA GLN A 460 3.26 15.25 11.41
C GLN A 460 1.79 14.86 11.63
N SER A 461 1.18 15.42 12.68
CA SER A 461 -0.23 15.21 12.99
C SER A 461 -1.16 15.92 12.02
N MET A 462 -2.26 15.27 11.63
CA MET A 462 -3.25 15.82 10.70
C MET A 462 -4.51 16.37 11.39
N GLY A 463 -5.37 17.05 10.62
CA GLY A 463 -6.51 17.84 11.11
C GLY A 463 -7.76 17.06 11.54
N ILE A 464 -7.62 15.81 12.00
CA ILE A 464 -8.75 14.94 12.40
C ILE A 464 -9.17 15.25 13.85
N PRO A 465 -10.47 15.22 14.21
CA PRO A 465 -10.93 15.38 15.59
C PRO A 465 -10.31 14.37 16.58
N LYS A 466 -9.45 14.87 17.46
CA LYS A 466 -8.70 14.09 18.45
C LYS A 466 -9.62 13.33 19.42
N GLY A 467 -9.13 12.20 19.94
CA GLY A 467 -9.83 11.40 20.95
C GLY A 467 -11.02 10.56 20.45
N LYS A 468 -11.40 10.69 19.17
CA LYS A 468 -12.44 9.87 18.55
C LYS A 468 -11.90 8.64 17.80
N ILE A 469 -10.72 8.76 17.19
CA ILE A 469 -10.11 7.71 16.36
C ILE A 469 -9.59 6.55 17.23
N ASP A 470 -9.83 5.34 16.74
CA ASP A 470 -9.48 4.05 17.36
C ASP A 470 -8.62 3.17 16.45
N ARG A 471 -8.81 3.30 15.12
CA ARG A 471 -8.18 2.47 14.09
C ARG A 471 -7.83 3.32 12.88
N ILE A 472 -6.83 2.86 12.13
CA ILE A 472 -6.33 3.47 10.90
C ILE A 472 -6.13 2.38 9.85
N ALA A 473 -6.30 2.72 8.59
CA ALA A 473 -6.07 1.84 7.45
C ALA A 473 -5.58 2.66 6.23
N CYS A 474 -5.02 1.97 5.24
CA CYS A 474 -4.53 2.55 3.99
C CYS A 474 -5.00 1.72 2.81
N GLY A 475 -5.00 2.32 1.62
CA GLY A 475 -4.65 1.64 0.37
C GLY A 475 -3.31 2.16 -0.15
N SER A 476 -2.99 1.95 -1.42
CA SER A 476 -1.69 2.36 -1.98
C SER A 476 -1.46 3.87 -1.89
N TYR A 477 -2.47 4.66 -2.28
CA TYR A 477 -2.42 6.12 -2.38
C TYR A 477 -3.56 6.86 -1.65
N HIS A 478 -4.41 6.14 -0.92
CA HIS A 478 -5.49 6.67 -0.10
C HIS A 478 -5.43 6.11 1.33
N SER A 479 -6.20 6.70 2.23
CA SER A 479 -6.01 6.55 3.67
C SER A 479 -7.31 6.75 4.44
N PHE A 480 -7.45 6.01 5.55
CA PHE A 480 -8.62 5.99 6.40
C PHE A 480 -8.30 6.14 7.90
N ALA A 481 -9.22 6.77 8.63
CA ALA A 481 -9.25 6.76 10.09
C ALA A 481 -10.68 6.48 10.60
N LEU A 482 -10.82 5.50 11.49
CA LEU A 482 -12.10 5.02 11.99
C LEU A 482 -12.30 5.44 13.45
N THR A 483 -13.51 5.91 13.77
CA THR A 483 -13.91 6.23 15.15
C THR A 483 -14.43 5.02 15.92
N LYS A 484 -14.50 5.10 17.25
CA LYS A 484 -14.99 4.02 18.13
C LYS A 484 -16.44 3.59 17.87
N ASP A 485 -17.24 4.48 17.30
CA ASP A 485 -18.63 4.29 16.88
C ASP A 485 -18.76 3.74 15.44
N GLY A 486 -17.65 3.49 14.74
CA GLY A 486 -17.61 2.90 13.39
C GLY A 486 -17.61 3.91 12.24
N GLY A 487 -17.67 5.20 12.54
CA GLY A 487 -17.65 6.28 11.53
C GLY A 487 -16.28 6.44 10.88
N VAL A 488 -16.27 6.70 9.58
CA VAL A 488 -15.06 6.67 8.74
C VAL A 488 -14.70 8.08 8.24
N TRP A 489 -13.41 8.41 8.31
CA TRP A 489 -12.79 9.53 7.63
C TRP A 489 -11.85 9.00 6.56
N ALA A 490 -11.85 9.60 5.36
CA ALA A 490 -10.97 9.23 4.26
C ALA A 490 -10.29 10.45 3.60
N TRP A 491 -9.15 10.22 2.96
CA TRP A 491 -8.39 11.20 2.18
C TRP A 491 -7.35 10.52 1.26
N GLY A 492 -6.82 11.26 0.27
CA GLY A 492 -5.82 10.78 -0.68
C GLY A 492 -6.31 10.80 -2.13
N LEU A 493 -5.81 9.88 -2.96
CA LEU A 493 -6.31 9.63 -4.32
C LEU A 493 -7.80 9.26 -4.29
N ASN A 494 -8.55 9.69 -5.31
CA ASN A 494 -9.98 9.42 -5.44
C ASN A 494 -10.45 9.34 -6.91
N ASN A 495 -9.55 9.09 -7.86
CA ASN A 495 -9.85 9.02 -9.30
C ASN A 495 -10.98 8.01 -9.58
N PHE A 496 -11.00 6.90 -8.82
CA PHE A 496 -11.99 5.83 -8.94
C PHE A 496 -12.97 5.80 -7.76
N ALA A 497 -13.18 6.92 -7.06
CA ALA A 497 -13.99 7.01 -5.83
C ALA A 497 -13.50 6.13 -4.66
N GLU A 498 -12.25 5.68 -4.66
CA GLU A 498 -11.71 4.69 -3.72
C GLU A 498 -11.72 5.14 -2.25
N THR A 499 -11.91 6.43 -1.96
CA THR A 499 -12.16 6.92 -0.59
C THR A 499 -13.60 6.70 -0.09
N GLY A 500 -14.53 6.32 -0.98
CA GLY A 500 -15.98 6.21 -0.74
C GLY A 500 -16.72 7.56 -0.84
N ILE A 501 -16.04 8.60 -1.34
CA ILE A 501 -16.56 9.97 -1.50
C ILE A 501 -16.72 10.25 -3.00
N GLU A 502 -17.95 10.54 -3.43
CA GLU A 502 -18.29 10.69 -4.86
C GLU A 502 -17.82 12.01 -5.49
N THR A 503 -17.40 12.99 -4.69
CA THR A 503 -17.03 14.33 -5.18
C THR A 503 -15.72 14.27 -5.98
N GLY A 504 -15.80 14.56 -7.28
CA GLY A 504 -14.69 14.49 -8.21
C GLY A 504 -14.37 13.08 -8.72
N ALA A 505 -15.16 12.05 -8.38
CA ALA A 505 -14.92 10.70 -8.88
C ALA A 505 -15.05 10.65 -10.41
N GLY A 506 -14.06 10.08 -11.10
CA GLY A 506 -13.96 10.08 -12.56
C GLY A 506 -13.39 11.37 -13.18
N GLU A 507 -12.99 12.37 -12.38
CA GLU A 507 -12.19 13.51 -12.86
C GLU A 507 -10.68 13.17 -12.84
N ASP A 508 -9.90 13.76 -13.75
CA ASP A 508 -8.44 13.68 -13.73
C ASP A 508 -7.86 14.32 -12.45
N ASP A 509 -6.82 13.68 -11.88
CA ASP A 509 -6.16 14.10 -10.63
C ASP A 509 -7.12 14.33 -9.42
N ALA A 510 -8.25 13.62 -9.37
CA ALA A 510 -9.22 13.72 -8.29
C ALA A 510 -8.64 13.29 -6.94
N VAL A 511 -8.57 14.23 -5.99
CA VAL A 511 -7.96 14.02 -4.66
C VAL A 511 -8.79 14.60 -3.53
N VAL A 512 -9.04 13.78 -2.50
CA VAL A 512 -9.63 14.22 -1.24
C VAL A 512 -8.53 14.85 -0.38
N LEU A 513 -8.27 16.14 -0.62
CA LEU A 513 -7.15 16.94 -0.06
C LEU A 513 -7.05 16.99 1.48
N ARG A 514 -8.14 16.68 2.19
CA ARG A 514 -8.25 16.74 3.65
C ARG A 514 -9.10 15.59 4.16
N PRO A 515 -8.81 15.02 5.34
CA PRO A 515 -9.66 14.04 5.99
C PRO A 515 -11.12 14.51 6.03
N THR A 516 -11.97 13.77 5.33
CA THR A 516 -13.39 14.07 5.10
C THR A 516 -14.22 12.86 5.54
N VAL A 517 -15.41 13.09 6.10
CA VAL A 517 -16.30 12.00 6.55
C VAL A 517 -16.82 11.26 5.32
N VAL A 518 -16.76 9.93 5.35
CA VAL A 518 -17.32 9.07 4.30
C VAL A 518 -18.81 8.90 4.59
N ASP A 519 -19.62 9.83 4.08
CA ASP A 519 -21.05 9.92 4.37
C ASP A 519 -21.82 8.65 3.97
N SER A 520 -21.39 7.97 2.91
CA SER A 520 -21.94 6.70 2.41
C SER A 520 -21.70 5.49 3.34
N LEU A 521 -20.79 5.60 4.32
CA LEU A 521 -20.52 4.54 5.31
C LEU A 521 -21.24 4.78 6.66
N LYS A 522 -21.96 5.89 6.85
CA LYS A 522 -22.56 6.28 8.15
C LYS A 522 -23.54 5.26 8.74
N ASP A 523 -24.29 4.56 7.90
CA ASP A 523 -25.29 3.59 8.34
C ASP A 523 -24.69 2.21 8.71
N TYR A 524 -23.37 2.04 8.51
CA TYR A 524 -22.65 0.80 8.77
C TYR A 524 -21.66 0.96 9.92
N LYS A 525 -21.67 0.01 10.86
CA LYS A 525 -20.61 -0.09 11.88
C LYS A 525 -19.39 -0.78 11.30
N ILE A 526 -18.44 0.01 10.81
CA ILE A 526 -17.23 -0.55 10.17
C ILE A 526 -16.27 -1.12 11.22
N LYS A 527 -15.94 -2.41 11.05
CA LYS A 527 -14.99 -3.12 11.90
C LYS A 527 -13.55 -2.90 11.43
N GLN A 528 -13.33 -3.07 10.12
CA GLN A 528 -12.04 -3.05 9.43
C GLN A 528 -12.23 -2.55 7.99
N ILE A 529 -11.23 -1.84 7.46
CA ILE A 529 -11.12 -1.41 6.06
C ILE A 529 -9.77 -1.90 5.54
N ALA A 530 -9.71 -2.26 4.26
CA ALA A 530 -8.48 -2.41 3.48
C ALA A 530 -8.65 -1.67 2.14
N GLY A 531 -7.64 -0.92 1.70
CA GLY A 531 -7.60 -0.36 0.35
C GLY A 531 -6.60 -1.10 -0.51
N GLY A 532 -6.89 -1.22 -1.81
CA GLY A 532 -5.91 -1.61 -2.81
C GLY A 532 -5.32 -0.37 -3.49
N GLU A 533 -4.99 -0.47 -4.79
CA GLU A 533 -4.45 0.68 -5.52
C GLU A 533 -5.55 1.68 -5.93
N HIS A 534 -6.68 1.19 -6.46
CA HIS A 534 -7.78 2.02 -6.99
C HIS A 534 -9.17 1.59 -6.44
N HIS A 535 -9.20 0.83 -5.35
CA HIS A 535 -10.44 0.33 -4.74
C HIS A 535 -10.32 0.14 -3.23
N SER A 536 -11.45 -0.14 -2.58
CA SER A 536 -11.49 -0.43 -1.15
C SER A 536 -12.55 -1.43 -0.74
N LEU A 537 -12.23 -2.16 0.34
CA LEU A 537 -13.06 -3.15 1.02
C LEU A 537 -13.32 -2.72 2.46
N ALA A 538 -14.50 -3.00 2.99
CA ALA A 538 -14.77 -2.96 4.42
C ALA A 538 -15.56 -4.18 4.89
N CYS A 539 -15.31 -4.63 6.12
CA CYS A 539 -16.23 -5.52 6.81
C CYS A 539 -16.89 -4.84 8.01
N THR A 540 -18.17 -5.11 8.22
CA THR A 540 -18.97 -4.51 9.29
C THR A 540 -18.99 -5.37 10.57
N GLU A 541 -19.46 -4.84 11.69
CA GLU A 541 -19.65 -5.61 12.93
C GLU A 541 -20.75 -6.68 12.82
N ASP A 542 -21.81 -6.42 12.02
CA ASP A 542 -22.81 -7.43 11.66
C ASP A 542 -22.31 -8.44 10.62
N GLY A 543 -21.18 -8.16 9.95
CA GLY A 543 -20.42 -9.10 9.11
C GLY A 543 -20.76 -9.07 7.63
N LYS A 544 -21.24 -7.93 7.11
CA LYS A 544 -21.34 -7.68 5.66
C LYS A 544 -19.94 -7.40 5.10
N LEU A 545 -19.70 -7.78 3.85
CA LEU A 545 -18.64 -7.23 3.01
C LEU A 545 -19.21 -6.02 2.25
N LEU A 546 -18.47 -4.92 2.22
CA LEU A 546 -18.74 -3.72 1.42
C LEU A 546 -17.56 -3.47 0.48
N THR A 547 -17.85 -3.16 -0.78
CA THR A 547 -16.84 -2.82 -1.80
C THR A 547 -17.22 -1.56 -2.57
N TRP A 548 -16.21 -0.83 -3.04
CA TRP A 548 -16.31 0.35 -3.89
C TRP A 548 -14.96 0.65 -4.55
N GLY A 549 -14.96 1.50 -5.58
CA GLY A 549 -13.74 1.84 -6.31
C GLY A 549 -13.81 1.50 -7.79
N ARG A 550 -12.63 1.30 -8.39
CA ARG A 550 -12.43 0.75 -9.72
C ARG A 550 -13.09 -0.64 -9.86
N LEU A 551 -13.77 -0.89 -10.99
CA LEU A 551 -14.50 -2.15 -11.23
C LEU A 551 -14.10 -2.91 -12.50
N ASP A 552 -13.32 -2.30 -13.40
CA ASP A 552 -12.98 -2.84 -14.73
C ASP A 552 -11.92 -3.96 -14.73
N GLY A 553 -11.30 -4.23 -13.57
CA GLY A 553 -10.50 -5.44 -13.30
C GLY A 553 -11.16 -6.33 -12.23
N HIS A 554 -12.49 -6.32 -12.16
CA HIS A 554 -13.33 -7.04 -11.19
C HIS A 554 -13.03 -6.77 -9.70
N GLN A 555 -12.30 -5.69 -9.36
CA GLN A 555 -11.83 -5.45 -7.99
C GLN A 555 -12.96 -5.28 -6.97
N VAL A 556 -14.16 -4.89 -7.42
CA VAL A 556 -15.36 -4.76 -6.57
C VAL A 556 -16.00 -6.10 -6.18
N GLY A 557 -15.74 -7.20 -6.91
CA GLY A 557 -16.30 -8.52 -6.59
C GLY A 557 -17.81 -8.66 -6.79
N ILE A 558 -18.40 -7.92 -7.73
CA ILE A 558 -19.82 -7.95 -8.10
C ILE A 558 -19.91 -7.89 -9.63
N PRO A 559 -20.71 -8.73 -10.31
CA PRO A 559 -20.91 -8.64 -11.76
C PRO A 559 -21.48 -7.28 -12.16
N VAL A 560 -21.05 -6.76 -13.31
CA VAL A 560 -21.39 -5.40 -13.77
C VAL A 560 -22.90 -5.23 -13.97
N GLU A 561 -23.57 -6.29 -14.39
CA GLU A 561 -25.02 -6.39 -14.63
C GLU A 561 -25.87 -6.35 -13.35
N GLU A 562 -25.26 -6.65 -12.19
CA GLU A 562 -25.93 -6.63 -10.89
C GLU A 562 -25.75 -5.30 -10.14
N LEU A 563 -24.85 -4.42 -10.62
CA LEU A 563 -24.56 -3.14 -10.00
C LEU A 563 -25.70 -2.11 -10.24
N PRO A 564 -26.18 -1.40 -9.20
CA PRO A 564 -27.17 -0.34 -9.38
C PRO A 564 -26.63 0.82 -10.22
N GLU A 565 -27.31 1.17 -11.30
CA GLU A 565 -26.87 2.24 -12.22
C GLU A 565 -26.66 3.60 -11.54
N ASP A 566 -27.35 3.88 -10.41
CA ASP A 566 -27.17 5.11 -9.63
C ASP A 566 -25.80 5.22 -8.93
N ARG A 567 -24.99 4.16 -8.98
CA ARG A 567 -23.68 4.04 -8.32
C ARG A 567 -22.53 3.81 -9.30
N VAL A 568 -22.82 3.69 -10.59
CA VAL A 568 -21.84 3.31 -11.60
C VAL A 568 -21.52 4.51 -12.48
N ILE A 569 -20.31 5.05 -12.33
CA ILE A 569 -19.80 6.09 -13.22
C ILE A 569 -19.19 5.39 -14.44
N LYS A 570 -19.61 5.86 -15.63
CA LYS A 570 -19.21 5.35 -16.94
C LYS A 570 -18.24 6.34 -17.61
N ASP A 571 -17.30 5.85 -18.42
CA ASP A 571 -16.37 6.68 -19.18
C ASP A 571 -17.01 7.33 -20.42
N GLU A 572 -16.26 8.15 -21.17
CA GLU A 572 -16.74 8.81 -22.40
C GLU A 572 -17.21 7.81 -23.48
N SER A 573 -16.77 6.56 -23.42
CA SER A 573 -17.20 5.47 -24.31
C SER A 573 -18.38 4.66 -23.72
N ASN A 574 -19.00 5.15 -22.64
CA ASN A 574 -20.10 4.54 -21.91
C ASN A 574 -19.77 3.16 -21.28
N ASN A 575 -18.48 2.82 -21.11
CA ASN A 575 -18.11 1.64 -20.33
C ASN A 575 -18.20 1.95 -18.83
N PRO A 576 -18.73 1.06 -17.98
CA PRO A 576 -18.71 1.23 -16.53
C PRO A 576 -17.29 1.03 -15.99
N ARG A 577 -16.77 1.99 -15.19
CA ARG A 577 -15.38 1.96 -14.68
C ARG A 577 -15.25 2.14 -13.17
N ILE A 578 -16.24 2.76 -12.53
CA ILE A 578 -16.19 3.16 -11.12
C ILE A 578 -17.50 2.83 -10.42
N LEU A 579 -17.41 2.17 -9.26
CA LEU A 579 -18.48 2.00 -8.29
C LEU A 579 -18.32 3.08 -7.20
N SER A 580 -19.09 4.16 -7.30
CA SER A 580 -18.91 5.38 -6.51
C SER A 580 -19.32 5.26 -5.03
N LYS A 581 -20.20 4.30 -4.71
CA LYS A 581 -20.75 4.10 -3.37
C LYS A 581 -20.44 2.69 -2.84
N PRO A 582 -20.02 2.56 -1.56
CA PRO A 582 -20.01 1.28 -0.83
C PRO A 582 -21.28 0.45 -1.05
N THR A 583 -21.09 -0.72 -1.64
CA THR A 583 -22.16 -1.65 -2.02
C THR A 583 -21.88 -3.01 -1.40
N ILE A 584 -22.93 -3.74 -1.00
CA ILE A 584 -22.81 -5.01 -0.29
C ILE A 584 -22.51 -6.12 -1.30
N VAL A 585 -21.58 -7.01 -0.95
CA VAL A 585 -21.36 -8.27 -1.69
C VAL A 585 -22.05 -9.40 -0.92
N GLU A 586 -23.14 -9.93 -1.47
CA GLU A 586 -24.04 -10.85 -0.76
C GLU A 586 -23.50 -12.31 -0.69
N ASP A 587 -22.54 -12.69 -1.54
CA ASP A 587 -21.98 -14.06 -1.59
C ASP A 587 -21.30 -14.51 -0.28
N ILE A 588 -20.83 -13.57 0.55
CA ILE A 588 -20.08 -13.87 1.78
C ILE A 588 -20.99 -13.76 3.01
N ALA A 589 -21.66 -14.87 3.33
CA ALA A 589 -22.69 -14.98 4.37
C ALA A 589 -22.36 -14.36 5.76
N LYS A 590 -21.08 -14.28 6.16
CA LYS A 590 -20.64 -13.44 7.28
C LYS A 590 -19.12 -13.18 7.24
N CYS A 591 -18.70 -12.10 6.58
CA CYS A 591 -17.31 -11.64 6.57
C CYS A 591 -16.83 -11.24 7.99
N VAL A 592 -15.58 -11.56 8.33
CA VAL A 592 -14.95 -11.18 9.61
C VAL A 592 -13.58 -10.51 9.45
N TYR A 593 -12.95 -10.58 8.29
CA TYR A 593 -11.66 -9.95 7.98
C TYR A 593 -11.57 -9.66 6.48
N VAL A 594 -10.94 -8.55 6.10
CA VAL A 594 -10.70 -8.15 4.70
C VAL A 594 -9.24 -7.75 4.46
N ALA A 595 -8.72 -8.06 3.28
CA ALA A 595 -7.46 -7.53 2.78
C ALA A 595 -7.55 -7.29 1.27
N ALA A 596 -6.81 -6.29 0.78
CA ALA A 596 -6.61 -6.03 -0.63
C ALA A 596 -5.10 -6.01 -0.91
N GLY A 597 -4.70 -6.43 -2.11
CA GLY A 597 -3.41 -6.11 -2.72
C GLY A 597 -3.57 -4.96 -3.70
N VAL A 598 -2.81 -4.97 -4.79
CA VAL A 598 -2.90 -3.93 -5.83
C VAL A 598 -4.27 -3.94 -6.51
N ASP A 599 -4.64 -5.04 -7.17
CA ASP A 599 -5.94 -5.25 -7.85
C ASP A 599 -6.64 -6.57 -7.41
N ASN A 600 -6.05 -7.33 -6.48
CA ASN A 600 -6.61 -8.59 -5.97
C ASN A 600 -7.11 -8.47 -4.53
N ASN A 601 -8.04 -9.34 -4.12
CA ASN A 601 -8.81 -9.18 -2.89
C ASN A 601 -8.98 -10.48 -2.10
N PHE A 602 -9.18 -10.32 -0.78
CA PHE A 602 -9.49 -11.40 0.15
C PHE A 602 -10.53 -10.98 1.18
N ALA A 603 -11.48 -11.87 1.43
CA ALA A 603 -12.36 -11.83 2.59
C ALA A 603 -12.37 -13.19 3.29
N ILE A 604 -12.36 -13.20 4.62
CA ILE A 604 -12.46 -14.42 5.43
C ILE A 604 -13.80 -14.41 6.14
N ASP A 605 -14.51 -15.54 6.12
CA ASP A 605 -15.82 -15.68 6.77
C ASP A 605 -15.74 -16.12 8.25
N ASN A 606 -16.90 -16.22 8.91
CA ASN A 606 -17.01 -16.58 10.32
C ASN A 606 -16.61 -18.03 10.65
N LYS A 607 -16.56 -18.93 9.66
CA LYS A 607 -16.03 -20.29 9.81
C LYS A 607 -14.50 -20.25 9.78
N GLY A 608 -13.94 -19.35 8.97
CA GLY A 608 -12.53 -19.26 8.63
C GLY A 608 -12.22 -19.76 7.21
N GLU A 609 -13.21 -19.80 6.32
CA GLU A 609 -13.00 -20.04 4.89
C GLU A 609 -12.61 -18.69 4.24
N ALA A 610 -11.57 -18.70 3.40
CA ALA A 610 -11.12 -17.52 2.67
C ALA A 610 -11.62 -17.53 1.23
N HIS A 611 -12.08 -16.37 0.79
CA HIS A 611 -12.62 -16.11 -0.55
C HIS A 611 -11.78 -15.03 -1.22
N SER A 612 -11.47 -15.20 -2.50
CA SER A 612 -10.63 -14.27 -3.28
C SER A 612 -11.25 -13.92 -4.62
N TRP A 613 -10.93 -12.72 -5.11
CA TRP A 613 -11.39 -12.19 -6.39
C TRP A 613 -10.45 -11.07 -6.90
N GLY A 614 -10.73 -10.53 -8.10
CA GLY A 614 -9.91 -9.54 -8.78
C GLY A 614 -8.78 -10.16 -9.60
N PHE A 615 -7.73 -9.35 -9.84
CA PHE A 615 -6.64 -9.68 -10.76
C PHE A 615 -5.84 -10.94 -10.37
N SER A 616 -5.57 -11.84 -11.32
CA SER A 616 -5.03 -13.18 -11.07
C SER A 616 -3.90 -13.63 -12.01
N ALA A 617 -3.39 -12.78 -12.91
CA ALA A 617 -2.40 -13.18 -13.93
C ALA A 617 -1.14 -13.86 -13.34
N ASN A 618 -0.71 -13.45 -12.15
CA ASN A 618 0.47 -13.98 -11.46
C ASN A 618 0.06 -15.00 -10.37
N TYR A 619 -1.15 -15.55 -10.46
CA TYR A 619 -1.82 -16.45 -9.50
C TYR A 619 -2.06 -15.85 -8.09
N GLN A 620 -2.02 -14.53 -7.93
CA GLN A 620 -2.14 -13.87 -6.62
C GLN A 620 -3.53 -14.02 -5.96
N THR A 621 -4.55 -14.55 -6.65
CA THR A 621 -5.83 -14.97 -6.01
C THR A 621 -5.74 -16.33 -5.29
N GLY A 622 -4.73 -17.15 -5.63
CA GLY A 622 -4.56 -18.51 -5.12
C GLY A 622 -5.50 -19.55 -5.76
N GLN A 623 -6.27 -19.17 -6.77
CA GLN A 623 -7.29 -20.04 -7.40
C GLN A 623 -6.75 -21.05 -8.41
N GLY A 624 -5.43 -21.11 -8.63
CA GLY A 624 -4.80 -22.04 -9.57
C GLY A 624 -4.93 -21.65 -11.05
N THR A 625 -5.41 -20.44 -11.34
CA THR A 625 -5.65 -19.90 -12.69
C THR A 625 -4.99 -18.53 -12.87
N THR A 626 -4.66 -18.19 -14.10
CA THR A 626 -4.23 -16.86 -14.56
C THR A 626 -5.40 -15.93 -14.83
N GLU A 627 -6.55 -16.48 -15.17
CA GLU A 627 -7.76 -15.69 -15.48
C GLU A 627 -8.28 -14.98 -14.23
N ASP A 628 -8.66 -13.72 -14.40
CA ASP A 628 -9.21 -12.88 -13.33
C ASP A 628 -10.51 -13.47 -12.77
N ILE A 629 -10.75 -13.22 -11.49
CA ILE A 629 -11.82 -13.85 -10.72
C ILE A 629 -12.90 -12.81 -10.43
N GLU A 630 -14.06 -12.94 -11.07
CA GLU A 630 -15.10 -11.89 -11.06
C GLU A 630 -15.78 -11.68 -9.69
N THR A 631 -16.14 -12.77 -8.99
CA THR A 631 -16.83 -12.73 -7.69
C THR A 631 -16.06 -13.50 -6.61
N PRO A 632 -16.29 -13.22 -5.31
CA PRO A 632 -15.55 -13.85 -4.20
C PRO A 632 -15.63 -15.38 -4.19
N THR A 633 -14.61 -16.01 -4.75
CA THR A 633 -14.55 -17.46 -4.91
C THR A 633 -13.80 -18.08 -3.75
N THR A 634 -14.34 -19.13 -3.12
CA THR A 634 -13.67 -19.81 -2.01
C THR A 634 -12.37 -20.47 -2.46
N ILE A 635 -11.28 -20.29 -1.72
CA ILE A 635 -9.94 -20.82 -2.07
C ILE A 635 -9.85 -22.29 -1.64
N ASP A 636 -10.37 -23.20 -2.47
CA ASP A 636 -10.24 -24.63 -2.20
C ASP A 636 -8.86 -25.17 -2.61
N ASN A 637 -8.11 -25.61 -1.59
CA ASN A 637 -6.86 -26.37 -1.77
C ASN A 637 -6.63 -27.30 -0.57
N THR A 638 -6.00 -28.45 -0.79
CA THR A 638 -5.73 -29.48 0.24
C THR A 638 -4.92 -28.96 1.43
N ALA A 639 -4.12 -27.92 1.25
CA ALA A 639 -3.32 -27.30 2.32
C ALA A 639 -4.15 -26.48 3.32
N VAL A 640 -5.27 -25.88 2.88
CA VAL A 640 -6.11 -24.96 3.68
C VAL A 640 -7.50 -25.52 3.99
N ARG A 641 -7.97 -26.55 3.28
CA ARG A 641 -9.29 -27.16 3.50
C ARG A 641 -9.42 -27.70 4.93
N GLY A 642 -10.40 -27.17 5.67
CA GLY A 642 -10.63 -27.52 7.08
C GLY A 642 -9.72 -26.80 8.09
N LYS A 643 -8.79 -25.96 7.64
CA LYS A 643 -8.04 -25.04 8.50
C LYS A 643 -8.85 -23.77 8.75
N LYS A 644 -8.78 -23.23 9.96
CA LYS A 644 -9.42 -21.95 10.28
C LYS A 644 -8.50 -20.79 9.90
N LEU A 645 -8.73 -20.17 8.75
CA LEU A 645 -8.01 -18.97 8.34
C LEU A 645 -8.46 -17.76 9.19
N VAL A 646 -7.51 -16.88 9.51
CA VAL A 646 -7.70 -15.70 10.37
C VAL A 646 -6.91 -14.47 9.91
N PHE A 647 -6.03 -14.63 8.92
CA PHE A 647 -5.28 -13.56 8.27
C PHE A 647 -5.23 -13.79 6.77
N ALA A 648 -5.32 -12.70 6.01
CA ALA A 648 -4.95 -12.63 4.60
C ALA A 648 -4.15 -11.34 4.36
N GLY A 649 -3.25 -11.35 3.39
CA GLY A 649 -2.50 -10.17 2.94
C GLY A 649 -1.89 -10.41 1.57
N ALA A 650 -1.65 -9.33 0.84
CA ALA A 650 -1.13 -9.35 -0.53
C ALA A 650 -0.04 -8.29 -0.71
N GLY A 651 0.87 -8.53 -1.65
CA GLY A 651 1.75 -7.52 -2.22
C GLY A 651 1.30 -7.14 -3.63
N GLY A 652 2.25 -6.89 -4.53
CA GLY A 652 1.97 -6.67 -5.95
C GLY A 652 1.56 -7.96 -6.68
N GLN A 653 2.41 -9.00 -6.59
CA GLN A 653 2.29 -10.22 -7.39
C GLN A 653 2.19 -11.53 -6.58
N TYR A 654 2.17 -11.42 -5.24
CA TYR A 654 2.11 -12.55 -4.32
C TYR A 654 1.04 -12.32 -3.23
N SER A 655 0.63 -13.38 -2.55
CA SER A 655 -0.34 -13.32 -1.45
C SER A 655 -0.12 -14.42 -0.40
N ILE A 656 -0.58 -14.13 0.83
CA ILE A 656 -0.32 -14.93 2.02
C ILE A 656 -1.60 -15.08 2.85
N LEU A 657 -1.89 -16.31 3.27
CA LEU A 657 -2.96 -16.66 4.21
C LEU A 657 -2.35 -17.18 5.52
N GLY A 658 -2.94 -16.80 6.66
CA GLY A 658 -2.59 -17.29 7.98
C GLY A 658 -3.72 -18.12 8.58
N GLY A 659 -3.46 -19.42 8.80
CA GLY A 659 -4.37 -20.32 9.52
C GLY A 659 -4.04 -20.39 11.00
N VAL A 660 -5.04 -20.62 11.87
CA VAL A 660 -4.79 -20.99 13.28
C VAL A 660 -4.01 -22.29 13.31
N ALA A 661 -2.79 -22.26 13.84
CA ALA A 661 -1.93 -23.44 13.88
C ALA A 661 -2.40 -24.47 14.92
N ASP A 662 -2.40 -25.75 14.53
CA ASP A 662 -2.75 -26.90 15.38
C ASP A 662 -1.61 -27.29 16.35
N VAL A 663 -0.99 -26.31 16.99
CA VAL A 663 0.07 -26.55 17.99
C VAL A 663 -0.57 -27.22 19.22
N PRO A 664 -0.08 -28.40 19.65
CA PRO A 664 -0.59 -29.05 20.85
C PRO A 664 -0.49 -28.11 22.05
N LYS A 665 -1.64 -27.83 22.69
CA LYS A 665 -1.67 -27.09 23.96
C LYS A 665 -0.92 -27.91 25.00
N VAL A 666 0.32 -27.51 25.29
CA VAL A 666 1.09 -28.07 26.40
C VAL A 666 0.34 -27.81 27.70
N ASN A 667 -0.30 -28.87 28.23
CA ASN A 667 -0.90 -28.90 29.56
C ASN A 667 0.23 -28.89 30.61
N GLY A 668 0.94 -27.77 30.67
CA GLY A 668 2.25 -27.60 31.33
C GLY A 668 2.27 -26.51 32.41
N PHE A 669 1.10 -26.06 32.86
CA PHE A 669 0.96 -25.35 34.13
C PHE A 669 -0.06 -26.08 35.00
N ALA A 670 0.41 -27.10 35.70
CA ALA A 670 -0.28 -27.58 36.89
C ALA A 670 -0.34 -26.41 37.88
N ALA A 671 -1.54 -26.08 38.37
CA ALA A 671 -1.69 -24.99 39.32
C ALA A 671 -0.96 -25.34 40.62
N LEU A 672 0.03 -24.52 41.01
CA LEU A 672 0.66 -24.57 42.33
C LEU A 672 -0.31 -23.96 43.37
N ALA A 673 -1.45 -24.62 43.54
CA ALA A 673 -2.55 -24.23 44.41
C ALA A 673 -2.45 -24.96 45.75
N ALA A 674 -2.01 -24.21 46.77
CA ALA A 674 -2.25 -24.45 48.19
C ALA A 674 -2.12 -25.91 48.70
N SER A 675 -0.89 -26.37 48.92
CA SER A 675 -0.63 -27.46 49.87
C SER A 675 -0.79 -26.97 51.32
N GLN A 676 -2.03 -26.76 51.77
CA GLN A 676 -2.31 -26.68 53.21
C GLN A 676 -2.27 -28.09 53.80
N PRO A 677 -1.50 -28.34 54.88
CA PRO A 677 -1.41 -29.67 55.49
C PRO A 677 -2.70 -30.02 56.23
N ALA A 678 -3.07 -31.30 56.19
CA ALA A 678 -4.25 -31.82 56.89
C ALA A 678 -4.13 -31.69 58.41
N THR A 679 -5.25 -31.46 59.09
CA THR A 679 -5.33 -31.19 60.54
C THR A 679 -5.11 -32.45 61.38
N GLY A 680 -3.86 -32.74 61.74
CA GLY A 680 -3.52 -33.68 62.81
C GLY A 680 -3.57 -32.99 64.17
N GLY A 681 -4.64 -33.20 64.94
CA GLY A 681 -4.83 -32.55 66.24
C GLY A 681 -4.12 -33.26 67.39
N PHE A 682 -3.40 -32.52 68.22
CA PHE A 682 -3.02 -32.95 69.57
C PHE A 682 -3.26 -31.81 70.59
N ARG A 683 -3.68 -32.21 71.78
CA ARG A 683 -3.99 -31.41 72.98
C ARG A 683 -3.05 -31.88 74.12
N PRO A 684 -3.01 -31.24 75.32
CA PRO A 684 -3.32 -29.84 75.70
C PRO A 684 -2.21 -29.25 76.62
N VAL A 685 -2.50 -28.12 77.31
CA VAL A 685 -1.79 -27.51 78.48
C VAL A 685 -0.30 -27.12 78.32
N PHE A 686 0.18 -26.00 78.85
CA PHE A 686 -0.46 -24.93 79.65
C PHE A 686 -0.50 -23.60 78.89
#